data_AF-A0A7I4Y6K0-F1
#
_entry.id   AF-A0A7I4Y6K0-F1
#
_cell.length_a   1.000
_cell.length_b   1.000
_cell.length_c   1.000
_cell.angle_alpha   90.00
_cell.angle_beta   90.00
_cell.angle_gamma   90.00
#
_symmetry.space_group_name_H-M   'P 1'
#
loop_
_entity.id
_entity.type
_entity.pdbx_description
1 polymer ?
#
loop_
_entity_poly.entity_id
_entity_poly.type
_entity_poly.pdbx_seq_one_letter_code
_entity_poly.pdbx_strand_id
1 'polypeptide(L)'
;MFGYDDSYGYSTALLAVAPYATQLALAPITWIFFFPLFALPAISLMLSVGSLSTHGPVLTYKRLAPIASGIGWALTWHVAERLYVEGLRAAQNLLYLVFSLRFSLDWATTCGHSYNSRYCVNFNEENITVGDFHHSPENHWPAQEFNSYVIRGNDPTANISPVWEPNEWFLGNSKSQFFFTFPSLPLMVAHALIWTTIYFFLIKFSSNIGTILSRLCVLAPCALYIFLILGMSISGFHFGTPSIEKEISQQKRDDDPFDYWADIRGFYRTTILTVDYSGAFSGLLLFATSRLRPGAKSLNALLLLPMMMLVPTMMTILRNGCEGHVADQQPAYTVYASTDETISFDLLPVCFATSRAGPVWAIVYYTAQFLYTSLGPMIVYVSFIYQSFVDDVPTVQNFASIFFALIVTLFAVPSVLLYMPLGTKVTTLFRYTSQSSIVQILCYILIYFVYGWQTIESDILTTSTDASTVSLLQYLIRPTSPIYTVLMFTLVPALLCTKFTAVFDLLLRGNDVLKHIDAGTCFIPGPIFLRRIIGYGIMFAPTFIVTAFASYTMYVMMIRHKLPFRDLLKPSSDWMVHSAVNTTRPRPHSLAYGLYNSLFQMSYENAFFGLFVIELFFGIAIFCVFALNSLSIIGFSASHTANDYRALMLFTFVLLHGYALVEMRKCQMKEQQPNRLMLYIGVATMETAMLNGYMWMYASDHSWGIDVAPLIIIICTTLIRGCCILLGIAIRAHLQDQIRPTRTRDATEIYEVDTVLAMDAEDDSPIIFDLARA
;
A
#
# COMPACT_ATOMS: atom_id res chain seq x y z
N MET A 1 2.20 -30.68 0.43
CA MET A 1 1.39 -30.27 -0.73
C MET A 1 0.21 -29.49 -0.18
N PHE A 2 0.08 -28.21 -0.51
CA PHE A 2 -1.01 -27.36 0.00
C PHE A 2 -2.38 -27.88 -0.43
N GLY A 3 -3.40 -27.77 0.42
CA GLY A 3 -4.79 -27.98 0.03
C GLY A 3 -5.24 -26.91 -0.98
N TYR A 4 -6.40 -27.11 -1.63
CA TYR A 4 -6.92 -26.15 -2.60
C TYR A 4 -7.06 -24.74 -1.99
N ASP A 5 -7.67 -24.64 -0.80
CA ASP A 5 -7.92 -23.38 -0.10
C ASP A 5 -6.61 -22.64 0.23
N ASP A 6 -5.62 -23.36 0.76
CA ASP A 6 -4.27 -22.82 1.01
C ASP A 6 -3.63 -22.34 -0.29
N SER A 7 -3.70 -23.15 -1.35
CA SER A 7 -3.10 -22.82 -2.64
C SER A 7 -3.70 -21.55 -3.22
N TYR A 8 -5.03 -21.35 -3.11
CA TYR A 8 -5.71 -20.15 -3.55
C TYR A 8 -5.29 -18.94 -2.71
N GLY A 9 -5.36 -19.04 -1.38
CA GLY A 9 -5.08 -17.93 -0.48
C GLY A 9 -3.64 -17.42 -0.60
N TYR A 10 -2.64 -18.31 -0.52
CA TYR A 10 -1.24 -17.91 -0.64
C TYR A 10 -0.89 -17.39 -2.03
N SER A 11 -1.37 -18.03 -3.11
CA SER A 11 -1.05 -17.55 -4.46
C SER A 11 -1.73 -16.22 -4.79
N THR A 12 -2.96 -16.00 -4.33
CA THR A 12 -3.65 -14.70 -4.46
C THR A 12 -2.88 -13.62 -3.71
N ALA A 13 -2.48 -13.87 -2.47
CA ALA A 13 -1.72 -12.91 -1.67
C ALA A 13 -0.36 -12.55 -2.31
N LEU A 14 0.37 -13.54 -2.84
CA LEU A 14 1.65 -13.34 -3.51
C LEU A 14 1.51 -12.54 -4.81
N LEU A 15 0.55 -12.93 -5.67
CA LEU A 15 0.35 -12.29 -6.97
C LEU A 15 -0.22 -10.88 -6.83
N ALA A 16 -1.03 -10.62 -5.81
CA ALA A 16 -1.64 -9.31 -5.60
C ALA A 16 -0.61 -8.17 -5.43
N VAL A 17 0.61 -8.48 -4.96
CA VAL A 17 1.70 -7.52 -4.75
C VAL A 17 2.89 -7.72 -5.69
N ALA A 18 2.84 -8.74 -6.55
CA ALA A 18 3.93 -9.09 -7.45
C ALA A 18 4.42 -7.93 -8.36
N PRO A 19 3.58 -6.98 -8.83
CA PRO A 19 4.07 -5.86 -9.63
C PRO A 19 5.10 -4.97 -8.91
N TYR A 20 5.04 -4.90 -7.57
CA TYR A 20 6.00 -4.17 -6.74
C TYR A 20 7.28 -4.96 -6.44
N ALA A 21 7.33 -6.27 -6.76
CA ALA A 21 8.49 -7.11 -6.47
C ALA A 21 9.77 -6.62 -7.15
N THR A 22 9.65 -6.13 -8.39
CA THR A 22 10.81 -5.59 -9.12
C THR A 22 11.21 -4.20 -8.64
N GLN A 23 10.26 -3.36 -8.24
CA GLN A 23 10.54 -2.09 -7.58
C GLN A 23 11.26 -2.31 -6.24
N LEU A 24 10.88 -3.33 -5.48
CA LEU A 24 11.59 -3.69 -4.26
C LEU A 24 12.99 -4.27 -4.54
N ALA A 25 13.18 -4.94 -5.68
CA ALA A 25 14.49 -5.39 -6.13
C ALA A 25 15.44 -4.24 -6.55
N LEU A 26 14.89 -3.04 -6.81
CA LEU A 26 15.69 -1.82 -6.96
C LEU A 26 16.21 -1.29 -5.63
N ALA A 27 15.60 -1.67 -4.51
CA ALA A 27 16.02 -1.18 -3.20
C ALA A 27 17.32 -1.86 -2.73
N PRO A 28 18.11 -1.20 -1.87
CA PRO A 28 19.23 -1.82 -1.19
C PRO A 28 18.83 -3.09 -0.43
N ILE A 29 19.68 -4.10 -0.45
CA ILE A 29 19.42 -5.44 0.11
C ILE A 29 19.02 -5.44 1.61
N THR A 30 19.26 -4.33 2.32
CA THR A 30 18.83 -4.10 3.71
C THR A 30 17.31 -4.22 3.89
N TRP A 31 16.52 -4.07 2.81
CA TRP A 31 15.08 -4.28 2.82
C TRP A 31 14.70 -5.68 3.36
N ILE A 32 15.54 -6.71 3.18
CA ILE A 32 15.31 -8.07 3.65
C ILE A 32 15.15 -8.13 5.18
N PHE A 33 15.88 -7.30 5.92
CA PHE A 33 15.82 -7.26 7.38
C PHE A 33 14.72 -6.34 7.89
N PHE A 34 14.43 -5.28 7.14
CA PHE A 34 13.43 -4.29 7.51
C PHE A 34 11.99 -4.74 7.21
N PHE A 35 11.79 -5.41 6.08
CA PHE A 35 10.47 -5.84 5.62
C PHE A 35 9.71 -6.70 6.67
N PRO A 36 10.33 -7.71 7.32
CA PRO A 36 9.66 -8.48 8.37
C PRO A 36 9.15 -7.65 9.55
N LEU A 37 9.84 -6.58 9.94
CA LEU A 37 9.48 -5.76 11.11
C LEU A 37 8.11 -5.09 10.93
N PHE A 38 7.81 -4.63 9.72
CA PHE A 38 6.52 -4.04 9.37
C PHE A 38 5.51 -5.10 8.91
N ALA A 39 5.93 -5.97 7.98
CA ALA A 39 5.03 -6.85 7.28
C ALA A 39 4.47 -7.96 8.18
N LEU A 40 5.25 -8.51 9.13
CA LEU A 40 4.74 -9.54 10.04
C LEU A 40 3.52 -9.10 10.84
N PRO A 41 3.58 -8.02 11.66
CA PRO A 41 2.41 -7.59 12.40
C PRO A 41 1.27 -7.18 11.46
N ALA A 42 1.56 -6.42 10.39
CA ALA A 42 0.53 -5.88 9.49
C ALA A 42 -0.22 -6.98 8.71
N ILE A 43 0.50 -7.93 8.11
CA ILE A 43 -0.09 -9.08 7.40
C ILE A 43 -0.84 -9.96 8.39
N SER A 44 -0.26 -10.23 9.56
CA SER A 44 -0.90 -11.06 10.58
C SER A 44 -2.26 -10.49 10.98
N LEU A 45 -2.36 -9.18 11.24
CA LEU A 45 -3.63 -8.53 11.55
C LEU A 45 -4.64 -8.68 10.42
N MET A 46 -4.23 -8.39 9.17
CA MET A 46 -5.14 -8.43 8.03
C MET A 46 -5.62 -9.84 7.68
N LEU A 47 -4.75 -10.86 7.80
CA LEU A 47 -5.13 -12.26 7.59
C LEU A 47 -6.10 -12.75 8.68
N SER A 48 -5.88 -12.34 9.94
CA SER A 48 -6.80 -12.65 11.03
C SER A 48 -8.17 -12.00 10.83
N VAL A 49 -8.23 -10.70 10.50
CA VAL A 49 -9.49 -10.00 10.21
C VAL A 49 -10.20 -10.62 9.00
N GLY A 50 -9.45 -10.99 7.97
CA GLY A 50 -10.02 -11.65 6.79
C GLY A 50 -10.58 -13.04 7.09
N SER A 51 -9.89 -13.83 7.92
CA SER A 51 -10.37 -15.13 8.39
C SER A 51 -11.62 -15.02 9.27
N LEU A 52 -11.73 -13.96 10.07
CA LEU A 52 -12.94 -13.65 10.85
C LEU A 52 -14.09 -13.22 9.93
N SER A 53 -13.78 -12.41 8.92
CA SER A 53 -14.80 -11.89 8.01
C SER A 53 -15.36 -12.93 7.07
N THR A 54 -14.52 -13.82 6.52
CA THR A 54 -14.85 -14.75 5.41
C THR A 54 -15.43 -14.08 4.16
N HIS A 55 -15.29 -12.76 4.02
CA HIS A 55 -15.81 -11.97 2.90
C HIS A 55 -14.74 -11.00 2.38
N GLY A 56 -14.98 -10.43 1.21
CA GLY A 56 -14.12 -9.41 0.64
C GLY A 56 -14.27 -8.06 1.35
N PRO A 57 -13.41 -7.10 1.00
CA PRO A 57 -13.22 -5.88 1.78
C PRO A 57 -14.48 -5.01 1.89
N VAL A 58 -15.31 -4.94 0.85
CA VAL A 58 -16.54 -4.12 0.87
C VAL A 58 -17.47 -4.55 2.01
N LEU A 59 -17.76 -5.85 2.08
CA LEU A 59 -18.64 -6.38 3.11
C LEU A 59 -17.95 -6.41 4.48
N THR A 60 -16.65 -6.71 4.55
CA THR A 60 -15.88 -6.67 5.80
C THR A 60 -15.98 -5.30 6.49
N TYR A 61 -15.67 -4.21 5.77
CA TYR A 61 -15.69 -2.87 6.38
C TYR A 61 -17.11 -2.40 6.72
N LYS A 62 -18.09 -2.72 5.89
CA LYS A 62 -19.52 -2.46 6.17
C LYS A 62 -20.01 -3.18 7.42
N ARG A 63 -19.51 -4.39 7.68
CA ARG A 63 -19.85 -5.20 8.86
C ARG A 63 -19.11 -4.78 10.12
N LEU A 64 -17.87 -4.31 10.00
CA LEU A 64 -17.07 -3.78 11.12
C LEU A 64 -17.65 -2.47 11.65
N ALA A 65 -18.00 -1.55 10.75
CA ALA A 65 -18.72 -0.32 11.09
C ALA A 65 -19.50 0.18 9.86
N PRO A 66 -20.84 0.29 9.92
CA PRO A 66 -21.66 0.76 8.79
C PRO A 66 -21.19 2.08 8.16
N ILE A 67 -20.71 3.03 8.97
CA ILE A 67 -20.18 4.33 8.50
C ILE A 67 -19.01 4.17 7.51
N ALA A 68 -18.30 3.04 7.57
CA ALA A 68 -17.11 2.77 6.78
C ALA A 68 -17.35 1.91 5.55
N SER A 69 -18.61 1.74 5.14
CA SER A 69 -18.98 1.02 3.91
C SER A 69 -18.20 1.50 2.67
N GLY A 70 -17.83 2.79 2.63
CA GLY A 70 -17.05 3.39 1.55
C GLY A 70 -15.58 2.97 1.48
N ILE A 71 -14.99 2.44 2.57
CA ILE A 71 -13.56 2.05 2.59
C ILE A 71 -13.30 0.92 1.59
N GLY A 72 -14.12 -0.13 1.58
CA GLY A 72 -13.93 -1.23 0.65
C GLY A 72 -14.06 -0.82 -0.82
N TRP A 73 -14.93 0.15 -1.14
CA TRP A 73 -15.05 0.72 -2.47
C TRP A 73 -13.84 1.59 -2.85
N ALA A 74 -13.29 2.36 -1.92
CA ALA A 74 -12.06 3.11 -2.14
C ALA A 74 -10.85 2.19 -2.37
N LEU A 75 -10.78 1.05 -1.66
CA LEU A 75 -9.77 0.02 -1.94
C LEU A 75 -9.97 -0.63 -3.32
N THR A 76 -11.22 -0.82 -3.74
CA THR A 76 -11.55 -1.32 -5.09
C THR A 76 -11.12 -0.33 -6.18
N TRP A 77 -11.26 0.97 -5.93
CA TRP A 77 -10.73 2.01 -6.81
C TRP A 77 -9.21 1.92 -6.96
N HIS A 78 -8.46 1.78 -5.86
CA HIS A 78 -7.00 1.61 -5.94
C HIS A 78 -6.58 0.35 -6.72
N VAL A 79 -7.30 -0.76 -6.56
CA VAL A 79 -7.03 -1.99 -7.34
C VAL A 79 -7.37 -1.77 -8.82
N ALA A 80 -8.42 -1.02 -9.13
CA ALA A 80 -8.78 -0.63 -10.49
C ALA A 80 -7.68 0.22 -11.16
N GLU A 81 -7.13 1.23 -10.46
CA GLU A 81 -6.03 2.03 -10.97
C GLU A 81 -4.79 1.18 -11.29
N ARG A 82 -4.45 0.25 -10.39
CA ARG A 82 -3.35 -0.71 -10.61
C ARG A 82 -3.61 -1.60 -11.83
N LEU A 83 -4.81 -2.17 -11.94
CA LEU A 83 -5.20 -2.99 -13.09
C LEU A 83 -5.07 -2.23 -14.42
N TYR A 84 -5.46 -0.95 -14.42
CA TYR A 84 -5.37 -0.09 -15.58
C TYR A 84 -3.91 0.07 -16.04
N VAL A 85 -3.01 0.44 -15.12
CA VAL A 85 -1.59 0.66 -15.42
C VAL A 85 -0.86 -0.64 -15.82
N GLU A 86 -1.14 -1.75 -15.14
CA GLU A 86 -0.49 -3.03 -15.42
C GLU A 86 -0.78 -3.56 -16.84
N GLY A 87 -1.88 -3.12 -17.47
CA GLY A 87 -2.20 -3.47 -18.86
C GLY A 87 -1.12 -3.05 -19.86
N LEU A 88 -0.44 -1.92 -19.65
CA LEU A 88 0.66 -1.47 -20.52
C LEU A 88 1.89 -2.37 -20.36
N ARG A 89 2.30 -2.58 -19.11
CA ARG A 89 3.47 -3.40 -18.77
C ARG A 89 3.32 -4.84 -19.25
N ALA A 90 2.12 -5.41 -19.11
CA ALA A 90 1.80 -6.74 -19.62
C ALA A 90 2.02 -6.85 -21.14
N ALA A 91 1.54 -5.86 -21.91
CA ALA A 91 1.67 -5.86 -23.36
C ALA A 91 3.13 -5.69 -23.80
N GLN A 92 3.89 -4.83 -23.12
CA GLN A 92 5.32 -4.65 -23.39
C GLN A 92 6.09 -5.94 -23.10
N ASN A 93 5.90 -6.57 -21.93
CA ASN A 93 6.56 -7.85 -21.60
C ASN A 93 6.24 -8.95 -22.62
N LEU A 94 4.99 -9.05 -23.08
CA LEU A 94 4.59 -10.00 -24.12
C LEU A 94 5.30 -9.73 -25.46
N LEU A 95 5.43 -8.45 -25.85
CA LEU A 95 6.17 -8.10 -27.06
C LEU A 95 7.65 -8.41 -26.94
N TYR A 96 8.30 -8.06 -25.83
CA TYR A 96 9.71 -8.39 -25.60
C TYR A 96 9.97 -9.90 -25.62
N LEU A 97 9.05 -10.71 -25.10
CA LEU A 97 9.09 -12.16 -25.24
C LEU A 97 9.09 -12.58 -26.72
N VAL A 98 8.18 -12.05 -27.53
CA VAL A 98 8.08 -12.36 -28.97
C VAL A 98 9.32 -11.89 -29.74
N PHE A 99 9.83 -10.69 -29.46
CA PHE A 99 11.03 -10.15 -30.09
C PHE A 99 12.31 -10.89 -29.68
N SER A 100 12.30 -11.59 -28.54
CA SER A 100 13.40 -12.43 -28.09
C SER A 100 13.48 -13.79 -28.80
N LEU A 101 12.47 -14.18 -29.60
CA LEU A 101 12.47 -15.41 -30.41
C LEU A 101 13.37 -15.27 -31.66
N ARG A 102 14.66 -14.99 -31.44
CA ARG A 102 15.68 -14.75 -32.46
C ARG A 102 17.01 -15.38 -32.06
N PHE A 103 17.95 -15.49 -33.00
CA PHE A 103 19.30 -15.99 -32.71
C PHE A 103 20.23 -14.93 -32.11
N SER A 104 19.91 -13.65 -32.30
CA SER A 104 20.65 -12.50 -31.75
C SER A 104 19.67 -11.42 -31.29
N LEU A 105 20.06 -10.70 -30.24
CA LEU A 105 19.33 -9.53 -29.71
C LEU A 105 20.03 -8.24 -30.16
N ASP A 106 20.21 -8.10 -31.47
CA ASP A 106 20.88 -6.97 -32.13
C ASP A 106 20.19 -5.63 -31.85
N TRP A 107 18.87 -5.66 -31.68
CA TRP A 107 18.04 -4.51 -31.30
C TRP A 107 18.40 -3.88 -29.94
N ALA A 108 19.12 -4.60 -29.07
CA ALA A 108 19.56 -4.07 -27.77
C ALA A 108 20.96 -3.44 -27.82
N THR A 109 21.80 -3.82 -28.79
CA THR A 109 23.24 -3.49 -28.79
C THR A 109 23.72 -2.71 -30.03
N THR A 110 22.95 -2.69 -31.12
CA THR A 110 23.36 -2.08 -32.39
C THR A 110 22.39 -1.01 -32.90
N CYS A 111 22.94 0.09 -33.43
CA CYS A 111 22.22 1.27 -33.94
C CYS A 111 21.97 1.24 -35.47
N GLY A 112 22.00 0.07 -36.09
CA GLY A 112 21.92 -0.08 -37.55
C GLY A 112 20.51 -0.27 -38.13
N HIS A 113 19.47 -0.08 -37.32
CA HIS A 113 18.10 -0.37 -37.74
C HIS A 113 17.38 0.86 -38.30
N SER A 114 16.33 0.63 -39.10
CA SER A 114 15.57 1.69 -39.77
C SER A 114 14.86 2.65 -38.81
N TYR A 115 14.67 2.24 -37.55
CA TYR A 115 14.02 3.03 -36.50
C TYR A 115 15.02 3.80 -35.63
N ASN A 116 16.33 3.53 -35.75
CA ASN A 116 17.30 4.21 -34.92
C ASN A 116 17.45 5.67 -35.32
N SER A 117 17.63 6.55 -34.33
CA SER A 117 17.89 7.95 -34.59
C SER A 117 19.35 8.17 -35.00
N ARG A 118 19.63 9.35 -35.54
CA ARG A 118 21.02 9.79 -35.82
C ARG A 118 21.89 9.93 -34.56
N TYR A 119 21.28 9.90 -33.38
CA TYR A 119 21.92 10.07 -32.08
C TYR A 119 22.19 8.77 -31.35
N CYS A 120 21.73 7.64 -31.91
CA CYS A 120 21.94 6.32 -31.35
C CYS A 120 23.44 5.97 -31.31
N VAL A 121 23.91 5.49 -30.16
CA VAL A 121 25.30 5.05 -29.97
C VAL A 121 25.35 3.54 -29.77
N ASN A 122 26.22 2.85 -30.50
CA ASN A 122 26.37 1.40 -30.35
C ASN A 122 26.89 1.07 -28.95
N PHE A 123 26.37 -0.01 -28.34
CA PHE A 123 26.79 -0.37 -26.99
C PHE A 123 28.29 -0.73 -26.90
N ASN A 124 28.83 -1.36 -27.95
CA ASN A 124 30.22 -1.84 -27.99
C ASN A 124 31.25 -0.77 -28.40
N GLU A 125 30.87 0.51 -28.44
CA GLU A 125 31.78 1.59 -28.84
C GLU A 125 32.71 2.01 -27.69
N GLU A 126 34.03 2.01 -27.91
CA GLU A 126 35.05 2.15 -26.85
C GLU A 126 35.27 3.60 -26.36
N ASN A 127 34.83 4.63 -27.09
CA ASN A 127 35.12 6.05 -26.79
C ASN A 127 33.86 6.93 -26.83
N ILE A 128 32.92 6.67 -25.91
CA ILE A 128 31.70 7.48 -25.80
C ILE A 128 32.03 8.77 -25.05
N THR A 129 32.19 9.86 -25.80
CA THR A 129 32.43 11.19 -25.25
C THR A 129 31.12 11.94 -25.04
N VAL A 130 31.01 12.64 -23.91
CA VAL A 130 29.86 13.50 -23.58
C VAL A 130 29.94 14.76 -24.45
N GLY A 131 29.36 14.71 -25.65
CA GLY A 131 29.22 15.87 -26.53
C GLY A 131 27.99 16.73 -26.18
N ASP A 132 27.81 17.89 -26.84
CA ASP A 132 26.69 18.83 -26.59
C ASP A 132 25.27 18.24 -26.78
N PHE A 133 25.17 17.10 -27.48
CA PHE A 133 23.92 16.37 -27.75
C PHE A 133 23.82 15.02 -26.99
N HIS A 134 24.87 14.65 -26.25
CA HIS A 134 24.93 13.43 -25.45
C HIS A 134 25.00 13.84 -23.99
N HIS A 135 23.90 13.68 -23.29
CA HIS A 135 23.84 14.09 -21.90
C HIS A 135 24.18 12.89 -21.03
N SER A 136 25.37 12.89 -20.42
CA SER A 136 25.70 11.86 -19.43
C SER A 136 24.63 11.89 -18.32
N PRO A 137 23.91 10.78 -18.10
CA PRO A 137 24.26 9.40 -18.52
C PRO A 137 23.47 8.77 -19.69
N GLU A 138 22.46 9.43 -20.25
CA GLU A 138 21.63 8.86 -21.32
C GLU A 138 22.21 9.15 -22.69
N ASN A 139 22.77 8.11 -23.32
CA ASN A 139 23.43 8.19 -24.62
C ASN A 139 22.58 7.64 -25.77
N HIS A 140 21.24 7.67 -25.65
CA HIS A 140 20.31 7.10 -26.63
C HIS A 140 20.69 5.67 -27.03
N TRP A 141 20.76 4.78 -26.04
CA TRP A 141 21.17 3.40 -26.27
C TRP A 141 20.18 2.65 -27.18
N PRO A 142 20.63 1.63 -27.95
CA PRO A 142 19.77 0.93 -28.89
C PRO A 142 18.54 0.31 -28.23
N ALA A 143 18.70 -0.25 -27.01
CA ALA A 143 17.60 -0.81 -26.23
C ALA A 143 16.52 0.25 -25.85
N GLN A 144 16.94 1.46 -25.50
CA GLN A 144 16.05 2.58 -25.18
C GLN A 144 15.26 3.05 -26.41
N GLU A 145 15.94 3.19 -27.55
CA GLU A 145 15.32 3.56 -28.82
C GLU A 145 14.37 2.48 -29.34
N PHE A 146 14.73 1.20 -29.19
CA PHE A 146 13.87 0.08 -29.52
C PHE A 146 12.55 0.15 -28.74
N ASN A 147 12.61 0.41 -27.43
CA ASN A 147 11.39 0.58 -26.65
C ASN A 147 10.55 1.78 -27.11
N SER A 148 11.20 2.94 -27.31
CA SER A 148 10.52 4.18 -27.65
C SER A 148 9.87 4.13 -29.03
N TYR A 149 10.61 3.73 -30.05
CA TYR A 149 10.20 3.86 -31.44
C TYR A 149 9.53 2.60 -32.00
N VAL A 150 9.97 1.40 -31.60
CA VAL A 150 9.40 0.15 -32.13
C VAL A 150 8.23 -0.34 -31.29
N ILE A 151 8.42 -0.44 -29.97
CA ILE A 151 7.38 -0.99 -29.07
C ILE A 151 6.26 0.03 -28.88
N ARG A 152 6.59 1.26 -28.50
CA ARG A 152 5.60 2.32 -28.22
C ARG A 152 5.19 3.12 -29.45
N GLY A 153 5.96 3.09 -30.53
CA GLY A 153 5.63 3.83 -31.75
C GLY A 153 5.73 5.34 -31.59
N ASN A 154 6.59 5.83 -30.70
CA ASN A 154 6.88 7.26 -30.60
C ASN A 154 7.62 7.73 -31.87
N ASP A 155 7.43 8.99 -32.24
CA ASP A 155 8.17 9.58 -33.36
C ASP A 155 9.66 9.75 -32.98
N PRO A 156 10.60 9.45 -33.91
CA PRO A 156 12.02 9.70 -33.69
C PRO A 156 12.28 11.18 -33.36
N THR A 157 13.13 11.44 -32.37
CA THR A 157 13.49 12.80 -31.97
C THR A 157 14.24 13.52 -33.10
N ALA A 158 13.58 14.52 -33.72
CA ALA A 158 14.20 15.31 -34.79
C ALA A 158 15.30 16.25 -34.24
N ASN A 159 15.07 16.85 -33.06
CA ASN A 159 16.01 17.69 -32.33
C ASN A 159 15.99 17.31 -30.85
N ILE A 160 17.17 17.07 -30.27
CA ILE A 160 17.32 16.80 -28.83
C ILE A 160 17.20 18.11 -28.06
N SER A 161 16.52 18.08 -26.90
CA SER A 161 16.49 19.20 -25.96
C SER A 161 17.91 19.51 -25.44
N PRO A 162 18.33 20.79 -25.39
CA PRO A 162 19.61 21.14 -24.75
C PRO A 162 19.59 20.88 -23.23
N VAL A 163 18.39 20.70 -22.64
CA VAL A 163 18.22 20.36 -21.24
C VAL A 163 17.97 18.86 -21.13
N TRP A 164 18.87 18.17 -20.44
CA TRP A 164 18.73 16.76 -20.12
C TRP A 164 17.70 16.51 -19.02
N GLU A 165 16.84 15.50 -19.24
CA GLU A 165 15.87 14.98 -18.28
C GLU A 165 16.17 13.50 -17.99
N PRO A 166 16.13 13.04 -16.72
CA PRO A 166 16.28 11.62 -16.38
C PRO A 166 15.21 10.78 -17.07
N ASN A 167 15.48 9.55 -17.47
CA ASN A 167 14.63 8.59 -18.22
C ASN A 167 13.70 9.20 -19.28
N GLU A 168 14.11 10.28 -19.96
CA GLU A 168 13.33 10.94 -21.01
C GLU A 168 12.93 9.94 -22.09
N TRP A 169 13.81 8.98 -22.39
CA TRP A 169 13.52 7.91 -23.34
C TRP A 169 12.24 7.15 -23.01
N PHE A 170 11.90 6.93 -21.72
CA PHE A 170 10.72 6.18 -21.29
C PHE A 170 9.51 7.07 -20.97
N LEU A 171 9.67 8.15 -20.19
CA LEU A 171 8.53 9.00 -19.80
C LEU A 171 8.21 10.09 -20.83
N GLY A 172 9.12 10.34 -21.76
CA GLY A 172 9.03 11.43 -22.73
C GLY A 172 9.32 12.80 -22.08
N ASN A 173 9.70 13.76 -22.92
CA ASN A 173 10.03 15.12 -22.49
C ASN A 173 8.93 15.77 -21.64
N SER A 174 9.24 16.37 -20.49
CA SER A 174 8.27 16.93 -19.53
C SER A 174 7.32 17.95 -20.16
N LYS A 175 7.79 18.74 -21.14
CA LYS A 175 7.02 19.79 -21.84
C LYS A 175 6.19 19.28 -23.00
N SER A 176 6.44 18.07 -23.48
CA SER A 176 5.67 17.52 -24.61
C SER A 176 4.22 17.24 -24.20
N GLN A 177 3.28 17.76 -24.97
CA GLN A 177 1.85 17.54 -24.73
C GLN A 177 1.41 16.21 -25.33
N PHE A 178 0.46 15.55 -24.67
CA PHE A 178 -0.21 14.36 -25.19
C PHE A 178 -1.05 14.73 -26.40
N PHE A 179 -0.94 13.92 -27.44
CA PHE A 179 -1.75 14.04 -28.64
C PHE A 179 -2.42 12.69 -28.93
N PHE A 180 -3.68 12.75 -29.37
CA PHE A 180 -4.42 11.55 -29.72
C PHE A 180 -3.94 11.04 -31.09
N THR A 181 -3.17 9.96 -31.07
CA THR A 181 -2.70 9.25 -32.27
C THR A 181 -3.03 7.77 -32.19
N PHE A 182 -2.93 7.09 -33.33
CA PHE A 182 -3.14 5.65 -33.37
C PHE A 182 -2.00 4.93 -32.62
N PRO A 183 -2.32 4.05 -31.66
CA PRO A 183 -1.34 3.18 -31.02
C PRO A 183 -0.56 2.31 -32.02
N SER A 184 0.61 1.82 -31.60
CA SER A 184 1.36 0.87 -32.40
C SER A 184 0.57 -0.42 -32.59
N LEU A 185 0.50 -0.93 -33.83
CA LEU A 185 -0.24 -2.15 -34.15
C LEU A 185 0.22 -3.37 -33.33
N PRO A 186 1.53 -3.63 -33.13
CA PRO A 186 1.99 -4.74 -32.30
C PRO A 186 1.47 -4.65 -30.86
N LEU A 187 1.46 -3.45 -30.29
CA LEU A 187 1.02 -3.22 -28.91
C LEU A 187 -0.49 -3.38 -28.77
N MET A 188 -1.27 -2.97 -29.78
CA MET A 188 -2.72 -3.24 -29.83
C MET A 188 -3.06 -4.71 -29.95
N VAL A 189 -2.30 -5.48 -30.75
CA VAL A 189 -2.49 -6.93 -30.86
C VAL A 189 -2.15 -7.61 -29.54
N ALA A 190 -1.02 -7.26 -28.91
CA ALA A 190 -0.64 -7.77 -27.60
C ALA A 190 -1.71 -7.44 -26.53
N HIS A 191 -2.20 -6.21 -26.53
CA HIS A 191 -3.30 -5.76 -25.67
C HIS A 191 -4.55 -6.63 -25.84
N ALA A 192 -5.02 -6.83 -27.07
CA ALA A 192 -6.20 -7.65 -27.36
C ALA A 192 -6.00 -9.10 -26.90
N LEU A 193 -4.82 -9.67 -27.14
CA LEU A 193 -4.48 -11.03 -26.70
C LEU A 193 -4.49 -11.19 -25.18
N ILE A 194 -3.98 -10.20 -24.44
CA ILE A 194 -3.92 -10.26 -22.97
C ILE A 194 -5.33 -10.23 -22.37
N TRP A 195 -6.16 -9.25 -22.76
CA TRP A 195 -7.51 -9.13 -22.20
C TRP A 195 -8.41 -10.29 -22.59
N THR A 196 -8.30 -10.80 -23.83
CA THR A 196 -9.03 -12.01 -24.24
C THR A 196 -8.56 -13.23 -23.44
N THR A 197 -7.25 -13.38 -23.22
CA THR A 197 -6.69 -14.47 -22.40
C THR A 197 -7.22 -14.41 -20.97
N ILE A 198 -7.24 -13.23 -20.33
CA ILE A 198 -7.78 -13.04 -18.97
C ILE A 198 -9.25 -13.43 -18.92
N TYR A 199 -10.06 -12.97 -19.88
CA TYR A 199 -11.48 -13.29 -19.95
C TYR A 199 -11.73 -14.81 -20.06
N PHE A 200 -11.07 -15.48 -21.01
CA PHE A 200 -11.21 -16.92 -21.19
C PHE A 200 -10.70 -17.71 -19.98
N PHE A 201 -9.63 -17.23 -19.35
CA PHE A 201 -9.08 -17.84 -18.15
C PHE A 201 -10.09 -17.82 -17.00
N LEU A 202 -10.69 -16.66 -16.73
CA LEU A 202 -11.65 -16.48 -15.64
C LEU A 202 -12.91 -17.31 -15.83
N ILE A 203 -13.43 -17.43 -17.05
CA ILE A 203 -14.64 -18.22 -17.32
C ILE A 203 -14.34 -19.72 -17.26
N LYS A 204 -13.30 -20.19 -17.96
CA LYS A 204 -13.04 -21.62 -18.13
C LYS A 204 -12.51 -22.27 -16.84
N PHE A 205 -11.77 -21.52 -16.04
CA PHE A 205 -11.07 -22.04 -14.88
C PHE A 205 -11.54 -21.47 -13.54
N SER A 206 -12.74 -20.88 -13.49
CA SER A 206 -13.32 -20.28 -12.28
C SER A 206 -13.27 -21.20 -11.05
N SER A 207 -13.53 -22.50 -11.22
CA SER A 207 -13.53 -23.49 -10.15
C SER A 207 -12.13 -23.90 -9.67
N ASN A 208 -11.11 -23.81 -10.54
CA ASN A 208 -9.75 -24.30 -10.27
C ASN A 208 -8.70 -23.17 -10.22
N ILE A 209 -9.16 -21.92 -10.09
CA ILE A 209 -8.33 -20.73 -10.22
C ILE A 209 -7.11 -20.76 -9.28
N GLY A 210 -7.26 -21.19 -8.02
CA GLY A 210 -6.15 -21.24 -7.04
C GLY A 210 -5.04 -22.23 -7.42
N THR A 211 -5.40 -23.42 -7.89
CA THR A 211 -4.43 -24.42 -8.32
C THR A 211 -3.67 -23.96 -9.57
N ILE A 212 -4.35 -23.28 -10.49
CA ILE A 212 -3.70 -22.79 -11.71
C ILE A 212 -2.82 -21.59 -11.41
N LEU A 213 -3.29 -20.61 -10.63
CA LEU A 213 -2.49 -19.45 -10.24
C LEU A 213 -1.22 -19.89 -9.50
N SER A 214 -1.33 -20.79 -8.53
CA SER A 214 -0.17 -21.30 -7.80
C SER A 214 0.84 -22.02 -8.70
N ARG A 215 0.39 -22.88 -9.64
CA ARG A 215 1.31 -23.62 -10.51
C ARG A 215 1.88 -22.78 -11.65
N LEU A 216 1.01 -22.08 -12.37
CA LEU A 216 1.36 -21.35 -13.60
C LEU A 216 1.97 -19.98 -13.32
N CYS A 217 1.45 -19.23 -12.34
CA CYS A 217 1.85 -17.84 -12.11
C CYS A 217 2.82 -17.68 -10.93
N VAL A 218 2.97 -18.68 -10.05
CA VAL A 218 3.93 -18.64 -8.93
C VAL A 218 5.06 -19.65 -9.11
N LEU A 219 4.76 -20.96 -9.09
CA LEU A 219 5.78 -22.01 -9.13
C LEU A 219 6.58 -22.02 -10.43
N ALA A 220 5.92 -21.91 -11.59
CA ALA A 220 6.62 -21.90 -12.88
C ALA A 220 7.56 -20.68 -13.02
N PRO A 221 7.14 -19.42 -12.74
CA PRO A 221 8.05 -18.28 -12.75
C PRO A 221 9.21 -18.40 -11.75
N CYS A 222 8.96 -18.88 -10.53
CA CYS A 222 10.04 -19.14 -9.57
C CYS A 222 11.07 -20.13 -10.11
N ALA A 223 10.62 -21.23 -10.73
CA ALA A 223 11.53 -22.19 -11.35
C ALA A 223 12.31 -21.58 -12.53
N LEU A 224 11.66 -20.75 -13.35
CA LEU A 224 12.30 -20.04 -14.46
C LEU A 224 13.35 -19.04 -13.97
N TYR A 225 13.08 -18.28 -12.89
CA TYR A 225 14.07 -17.38 -12.30
C TYR A 225 15.27 -18.12 -11.72
N ILE A 226 15.05 -19.24 -11.02
CA ILE A 226 16.14 -20.08 -10.53
C ILE A 226 16.99 -20.58 -11.71
N PHE A 227 16.35 -21.10 -12.76
CA PHE A 227 17.06 -21.57 -13.96
C PHE A 227 17.84 -20.44 -14.64
N LEU A 228 17.24 -19.25 -14.77
CA LEU A 228 17.88 -18.06 -15.33
C LEU A 228 19.12 -17.65 -14.52
N ILE A 229 19.01 -17.54 -13.20
CA ILE A 229 20.12 -17.14 -12.32
C ILE A 229 21.26 -18.15 -12.40
N LEU A 230 20.96 -19.45 -12.35
CA LEU A 230 21.98 -20.51 -12.49
C LEU A 230 22.67 -20.46 -13.86
N GLY A 231 21.91 -20.27 -14.94
CA GLY A 231 22.45 -20.17 -16.29
C GLY A 231 23.34 -18.94 -16.47
N MET A 232 22.84 -17.77 -16.06
CA MET A 232 23.55 -16.49 -16.17
C MET A 232 24.80 -16.43 -15.29
N SER A 233 24.80 -17.11 -14.14
CA SER A 233 26.01 -17.24 -13.29
C SER A 233 27.17 -17.94 -14.01
N ILE A 234 26.89 -18.77 -15.02
CA ILE A 234 27.90 -19.45 -15.83
C ILE A 234 28.21 -18.64 -17.10
N SER A 235 27.22 -17.98 -17.69
CA SER A 235 27.33 -17.37 -19.01
C SER A 235 27.67 -15.88 -19.05
N GLY A 236 27.56 -15.14 -17.94
CA GLY A 236 27.79 -13.69 -18.01
C GLY A 236 27.78 -12.88 -16.72
N PHE A 237 27.24 -13.36 -15.58
CA PHE A 237 27.20 -12.51 -14.37
C PHE A 237 28.58 -12.10 -13.88
N HIS A 238 28.68 -10.84 -13.50
CA HIS A 238 29.80 -10.32 -12.74
C HIS A 238 29.27 -9.49 -11.57
N PHE A 239 29.79 -9.73 -10.37
CA PHE A 239 29.46 -8.96 -9.17
C PHE A 239 30.67 -8.07 -8.84
N GLY A 240 30.67 -6.85 -9.37
CA GLY A 240 31.76 -5.88 -9.26
C GLY A 240 31.39 -4.62 -8.45
N THR A 241 32.38 -3.77 -8.17
CA THR A 241 32.23 -2.51 -7.42
C THR A 241 31.70 -1.29 -8.18
N PRO A 242 31.78 -1.15 -9.53
CA PRO A 242 31.22 0.05 -10.17
C PRO A 242 29.69 -0.04 -10.20
N SER A 243 29.02 0.80 -9.42
CA SER A 243 27.57 0.97 -9.50
C SER A 243 27.22 1.79 -10.74
N ILE A 244 26.48 1.19 -11.66
CA ILE A 244 25.88 1.86 -12.83
C ILE A 244 24.78 2.84 -12.43
N GLU A 245 24.16 2.63 -11.26
CA GLU A 245 23.09 3.47 -10.77
C GLU A 245 23.60 4.88 -10.41
N LYS A 246 22.98 5.91 -11.01
CA LYS A 246 23.30 7.32 -10.75
C LYS A 246 22.14 8.01 -10.05
N GLU A 247 22.46 8.95 -9.17
CA GLU A 247 21.45 9.73 -8.45
C GLU A 247 21.14 11.06 -9.16
N ILE A 248 19.90 11.52 -8.99
CA ILE A 248 19.46 12.84 -9.44
C ILE A 248 19.82 13.85 -8.34
N SER A 249 20.33 15.05 -8.69
CA SER A 249 20.62 16.08 -7.68
C SER A 249 19.34 16.69 -7.10
N GLN A 250 19.38 17.25 -5.88
CA GLN A 250 18.20 17.85 -5.24
C GLN A 250 17.65 19.03 -6.04
N GLN A 251 18.53 19.90 -6.54
CA GLN A 251 18.14 21.05 -7.36
C GLN A 251 17.34 20.62 -8.61
N LYS A 252 17.78 19.56 -9.30
CA LYS A 252 17.13 19.09 -10.52
C LYS A 252 15.73 18.52 -10.26
N ARG A 253 15.57 17.80 -9.14
CA ARG A 253 14.27 17.30 -8.66
C ARG A 253 13.30 18.44 -8.35
N ASP A 254 13.78 19.44 -7.62
CA ASP A 254 12.93 20.53 -7.17
C ASP A 254 12.48 21.46 -8.31
N ASP A 255 13.28 21.53 -9.38
CA ASP A 255 13.06 22.38 -10.55
C ASP A 255 12.20 21.69 -11.63
N ASP A 256 12.32 20.36 -11.82
CA ASP A 256 11.46 19.57 -12.71
C ASP A 256 11.24 18.13 -12.16
N PRO A 257 10.19 17.88 -11.36
CA PRO A 257 9.89 16.56 -10.82
C PRO A 257 9.42 15.62 -11.94
N PHE A 258 10.10 14.48 -12.04
CA PHE A 258 10.07 13.62 -13.23
C PHE A 258 9.24 12.33 -13.07
N ASP A 259 9.48 11.57 -12.00
CA ASP A 259 8.63 10.45 -11.55
C ASP A 259 8.63 10.36 -10.02
N TYR A 260 7.50 9.96 -9.42
CA TYR A 260 7.33 9.93 -7.96
C TYR A 260 8.44 9.11 -7.27
N TRP A 261 8.79 7.95 -7.83
CA TRP A 261 9.81 7.07 -7.25
C TRP A 261 11.24 7.54 -7.53
N ALA A 262 11.43 8.40 -8.52
CA ALA A 262 12.71 9.09 -8.76
C ALA A 262 12.94 10.23 -7.76
N ASP A 263 11.86 10.82 -7.24
CA ASP A 263 11.90 11.93 -6.30
C ASP A 263 12.33 11.50 -4.88
N ILE A 264 12.13 10.22 -4.53
CA ILE A 264 12.36 9.64 -3.21
C ILE A 264 13.68 8.85 -3.17
N ARG A 265 14.53 9.07 -2.16
CA ARG A 265 15.89 8.51 -2.12
C ARG A 265 16.17 7.55 -0.97
N GLY A 266 17.33 6.91 -1.07
CA GLY A 266 17.98 6.21 0.04
C GLY A 266 17.10 5.15 0.71
N PHE A 267 17.23 5.06 2.03
CA PHE A 267 16.45 4.13 2.83
C PHE A 267 14.97 4.54 2.94
N TYR A 268 14.65 5.81 2.70
CA TYR A 268 13.28 6.31 2.69
C TYR A 268 12.43 5.65 1.59
N ARG A 269 12.95 5.59 0.36
CA ARG A 269 12.28 4.88 -0.75
C ARG A 269 12.01 3.42 -0.42
N THR A 270 13.02 2.74 0.12
CA THR A 270 12.91 1.33 0.54
C THR A 270 11.78 1.16 1.55
N THR A 271 11.69 2.05 2.52
CA THR A 271 10.67 2.02 3.56
C THR A 271 9.26 2.12 2.96
N ILE A 272 9.01 3.06 2.05
CA ILE A 272 7.69 3.22 1.42
C ILE A 272 7.34 2.01 0.55
N LEU A 273 8.31 1.50 -0.24
CA LEU A 273 8.11 0.30 -1.05
C LEU A 273 7.76 -0.93 -0.20
N THR A 274 8.35 -1.08 0.99
CA THR A 274 7.99 -2.20 1.88
C THR A 274 6.55 -2.13 2.38
N VAL A 275 6.00 -0.93 2.56
CA VAL A 275 4.58 -0.74 2.92
C VAL A 275 3.69 -1.23 1.79
N ASP A 276 3.94 -0.78 0.56
CA ASP A 276 3.14 -1.19 -0.60
C ASP A 276 3.29 -2.66 -0.94
N TYR A 277 4.50 -3.19 -0.86
CA TYR A 277 4.79 -4.60 -1.14
C TYR A 277 4.18 -5.55 -0.11
N SER A 278 3.98 -5.11 1.13
CA SER A 278 3.30 -5.94 2.14
C SER A 278 1.86 -6.30 1.75
N GLY A 279 1.22 -5.48 0.90
CA GLY A 279 -0.20 -5.60 0.58
C GLY A 279 -1.14 -5.39 1.77
N ALA A 280 -0.62 -5.08 2.97
CA ALA A 280 -1.43 -4.80 4.14
C ALA A 280 -2.27 -3.53 3.92
N PHE A 281 -3.48 -3.50 4.49
CA PHE A 281 -4.43 -2.38 4.35
C PHE A 281 -4.88 -2.02 2.91
N SER A 282 -4.49 -2.81 1.90
CA SER A 282 -4.94 -2.65 0.51
C SER A 282 -6.26 -3.38 0.18
N GLY A 283 -6.77 -4.18 1.12
CA GLY A 283 -7.92 -5.08 0.91
C GLY A 283 -7.58 -6.40 0.23
N LEU A 284 -6.42 -6.52 -0.42
CA LEU A 284 -6.02 -7.71 -1.19
C LEU A 284 -5.83 -8.96 -0.29
N LEU A 285 -5.34 -8.79 0.94
CA LEU A 285 -5.22 -9.88 1.92
C LEU A 285 -6.59 -10.33 2.47
N LEU A 286 -7.56 -9.41 2.61
CA LEU A 286 -8.94 -9.77 2.95
C LEU A 286 -9.58 -10.56 1.81
N PHE A 287 -9.35 -10.14 0.57
CA PHE A 287 -9.81 -10.88 -0.60
C PHE A 287 -9.20 -12.29 -0.68
N ALA A 288 -7.89 -12.44 -0.42
CA ALA A 288 -7.22 -13.74 -0.42
C ALA A 288 -7.82 -14.73 0.60
N THR A 289 -8.40 -14.23 1.69
CA THR A 289 -9.05 -15.05 2.73
C THR A 289 -10.55 -15.24 2.50
N SER A 290 -11.19 -14.38 1.71
CA SER A 290 -12.65 -14.39 1.46
C SER A 290 -13.21 -15.65 0.80
N ARG A 291 -12.40 -16.40 0.05
CA ARG A 291 -12.84 -17.65 -0.62
C ARG A 291 -12.40 -18.93 0.10
N LEU A 292 -11.81 -18.81 1.28
CA LEU A 292 -11.51 -19.97 2.11
C LEU A 292 -12.84 -20.57 2.60
N ARG A 293 -12.93 -21.90 2.63
CA ARG A 293 -14.13 -22.57 3.14
C ARG A 293 -14.35 -22.19 4.62
N PRO A 294 -15.61 -22.03 5.06
CA PRO A 294 -15.90 -21.85 6.49
C PRO A 294 -15.28 -22.99 7.31
N GLY A 295 -14.45 -22.63 8.31
CA GLY A 295 -13.71 -23.59 9.13
C GLY A 295 -12.35 -24.06 8.57
N ALA A 296 -11.92 -23.55 7.41
CA ALA A 296 -10.55 -23.71 6.96
C ALA A 296 -9.56 -23.00 7.91
N LYS A 297 -8.32 -23.51 7.99
CA LYS A 297 -7.28 -22.86 8.80
C LYS A 297 -6.98 -21.48 8.23
N SER A 298 -6.82 -20.48 9.10
CA SER A 298 -6.37 -19.15 8.70
C SER A 298 -4.99 -19.24 8.04
N LEU A 299 -4.77 -18.44 7.00
CA LEU A 299 -3.43 -18.30 6.38
C LEU A 299 -2.43 -17.80 7.43
N ASN A 300 -1.21 -18.32 7.39
CA ASN A 300 -0.18 -18.00 8.35
C ASN A 300 0.80 -16.97 7.77
N ALA A 301 0.90 -15.80 8.42
CA ALA A 301 1.83 -14.74 8.03
C ALA A 301 3.30 -15.21 8.04
N LEU A 302 3.68 -16.11 8.96
CA LEU A 302 5.04 -16.65 9.05
C LEU A 302 5.42 -17.53 7.85
N LEU A 303 4.43 -18.10 7.17
CA LEU A 303 4.65 -18.88 5.96
C LEU A 303 4.59 -17.99 4.71
N LEU A 304 3.67 -17.03 4.68
CA LEU A 304 3.50 -16.11 3.55
C LEU A 304 4.73 -15.20 3.38
N LEU A 305 5.29 -14.67 4.48
CA LEU A 305 6.37 -13.68 4.40
C LEU A 305 7.62 -14.22 3.69
N PRO A 306 8.19 -15.40 4.05
CA PRO A 306 9.33 -15.95 3.29
C PRO A 306 9.02 -16.20 1.82
N MET A 307 7.77 -16.58 1.49
CA MET A 307 7.34 -16.76 0.09
C MET A 307 7.32 -15.43 -0.68
N MET A 308 6.88 -14.34 -0.03
CA MET A 308 6.92 -13.00 -0.63
C MET A 308 8.36 -12.57 -0.89
N MET A 309 9.29 -12.85 0.02
CA MET A 309 10.70 -12.43 -0.14
C MET A 309 11.45 -13.15 -1.26
N LEU A 310 11.00 -14.34 -1.67
CA LEU A 310 11.70 -15.22 -2.60
C LEU A 310 11.91 -14.63 -4.01
N VAL A 311 10.89 -14.02 -4.62
CA VAL A 311 11.01 -13.47 -5.99
C VAL A 311 11.79 -12.15 -6.03
N PRO A 312 11.51 -11.15 -5.16
CA PRO A 312 12.29 -9.92 -5.12
C PRO A 312 13.77 -10.17 -4.84
N THR A 313 14.12 -11.15 -3.99
CA THR A 313 15.53 -11.52 -3.77
C THR A 313 16.18 -12.09 -5.01
N MET A 314 15.50 -13.01 -5.74
CA MET A 314 15.99 -13.50 -7.03
C MET A 314 16.20 -12.37 -8.04
N MET A 315 15.26 -11.42 -8.11
CA MET A 315 15.38 -10.25 -8.98
C MET A 315 16.53 -9.33 -8.59
N THR A 316 16.79 -9.16 -7.29
CA THR A 316 17.93 -8.38 -6.79
C THR A 316 19.25 -9.03 -7.22
N ILE A 317 19.36 -10.36 -7.13
CA ILE A 317 20.54 -11.11 -7.59
C ILE A 317 20.73 -10.94 -9.10
N LEU A 318 19.65 -11.12 -9.88
CA LEU A 318 19.67 -10.96 -11.34
C LEU A 318 20.11 -9.54 -11.75
N ARG A 319 19.51 -8.52 -11.12
CA ARG A 319 19.86 -7.11 -11.33
C ARG A 319 21.34 -6.87 -11.05
N ASN A 320 21.81 -7.17 -9.83
CA ASN A 320 23.19 -6.87 -9.43
C ASN A 320 24.23 -7.61 -10.28
N GLY A 321 23.94 -8.85 -10.67
CA GLY A 321 24.83 -9.63 -11.56
C GLY A 321 24.89 -9.08 -12.99
N CYS A 322 23.78 -8.52 -13.47
CA CYS A 322 23.74 -7.84 -14.77
C CYS A 322 24.37 -6.44 -14.72
N GLU A 323 24.19 -5.68 -13.63
CA GLU A 323 24.83 -4.39 -13.46
C GLU A 323 26.36 -4.52 -13.50
N GLY A 324 26.94 -5.45 -12.75
CA GLY A 324 28.39 -5.64 -12.80
C GLY A 324 28.86 -6.10 -14.19
N HIS A 325 28.12 -6.98 -14.87
CA HIS A 325 28.46 -7.41 -16.24
C HIS A 325 28.46 -6.25 -17.24
N VAL A 326 27.41 -5.44 -17.23
CA VAL A 326 27.27 -4.29 -18.14
C VAL A 326 28.33 -3.23 -17.83
N ALA A 327 28.69 -3.04 -16.56
CA ALA A 327 29.68 -2.05 -16.13
C ALA A 327 31.08 -2.39 -16.66
N ASP A 328 31.41 -3.68 -16.69
CA ASP A 328 32.67 -4.17 -17.23
C ASP A 328 32.77 -3.99 -18.75
N GLN A 329 31.65 -4.13 -19.47
CA GLN A 329 31.60 -4.01 -20.93
C GLN A 329 31.56 -2.55 -21.39
N GLN A 330 30.82 -1.70 -20.67
CA GLN A 330 30.64 -0.30 -21.04
C GLN A 330 30.60 0.57 -19.77
N PRO A 331 31.75 1.13 -19.33
CA PRO A 331 31.82 1.92 -18.10
C PRO A 331 31.08 3.26 -18.19
N ALA A 332 30.76 3.74 -19.40
CA ALA A 332 29.93 4.92 -19.60
C ALA A 332 28.43 4.64 -19.40
N TYR A 333 28.01 3.37 -19.39
CA TYR A 333 26.62 3.00 -19.22
C TYR A 333 26.19 3.25 -17.78
N THR A 334 25.12 4.02 -17.61
CA THR A 334 24.61 4.47 -16.32
C THR A 334 23.08 4.54 -16.36
N VAL A 335 22.42 4.16 -15.25
CA VAL A 335 20.96 3.97 -15.18
C VAL A 335 20.41 4.77 -14.00
N TYR A 336 19.19 5.27 -14.13
CA TYR A 336 18.42 5.79 -13.01
C TYR A 336 17.40 4.76 -12.54
N ALA A 337 17.52 4.36 -11.27
CA ALA A 337 16.54 3.50 -10.63
C ALA A 337 15.28 4.30 -10.29
N SER A 338 14.49 4.71 -11.27
CA SER A 338 13.20 5.36 -11.05
C SER A 338 12.05 4.36 -11.17
N THR A 339 12.13 3.49 -12.17
CA THR A 339 11.01 2.66 -12.61
C THR A 339 11.46 1.22 -12.84
N ASP A 340 10.53 0.28 -12.82
CA ASP A 340 10.83 -1.11 -13.18
C ASP A 340 11.24 -1.22 -14.66
N GLU A 341 10.69 -0.35 -15.49
CA GLU A 341 10.90 -0.34 -16.92
C GLU A 341 12.35 -0.01 -17.29
N THR A 342 13.08 0.74 -16.46
CA THR A 342 14.51 0.99 -16.67
C THR A 342 15.37 -0.24 -16.44
N ILE A 343 14.95 -1.19 -15.61
CA ILE A 343 15.62 -2.49 -15.53
C ILE A 343 15.13 -3.41 -16.64
N SER A 344 13.82 -3.57 -16.74
CA SER A 344 13.18 -4.62 -17.53
C SER A 344 13.33 -4.40 -19.04
N PHE A 345 13.42 -3.14 -19.49
CA PHE A 345 13.43 -2.78 -20.92
C PHE A 345 14.72 -2.09 -21.39
N ASP A 346 15.65 -1.78 -20.49
CA ASP A 346 16.94 -1.18 -20.81
C ASP A 346 18.10 -2.07 -20.31
N LEU A 347 18.36 -2.11 -18.99
CA LEU A 347 19.52 -2.83 -18.43
C LEU A 347 19.54 -4.35 -18.74
N LEU A 348 18.46 -5.07 -18.43
CA LEU A 348 18.40 -6.52 -18.62
C LEU A 348 18.49 -6.96 -20.08
N PRO A 349 17.76 -6.34 -21.03
CA PRO A 349 17.94 -6.68 -22.44
C PRO A 349 19.38 -6.49 -22.94
N VAL A 350 20.06 -5.41 -22.53
CA VAL A 350 21.47 -5.19 -22.87
C VAL A 350 22.35 -6.30 -22.28
N CYS A 351 22.17 -6.60 -20.98
CA CYS A 351 22.88 -7.68 -20.30
C CYS A 351 22.70 -9.05 -20.99
N PHE A 352 21.48 -9.39 -21.40
CA PHE A 352 21.21 -10.63 -22.11
C PHE A 352 21.86 -10.62 -23.49
N ALA A 353 21.78 -9.51 -24.22
CA ALA A 353 22.33 -9.40 -25.57
C ALA A 353 23.86 -9.53 -25.62
N THR A 354 24.57 -9.10 -24.58
CA THR A 354 26.03 -9.23 -24.45
C THR A 354 26.47 -10.56 -23.85
N SER A 355 25.55 -11.29 -23.21
CA SER A 355 25.82 -12.59 -22.60
C SER A 355 25.77 -13.75 -23.61
N ARG A 356 26.50 -14.83 -23.31
CA ARG A 356 26.41 -16.07 -24.12
C ARG A 356 25.01 -16.67 -24.00
N ALA A 357 24.45 -17.11 -25.13
CA ALA A 357 23.07 -17.62 -25.23
C ALA A 357 21.98 -16.60 -24.82
N GLY A 358 22.26 -15.29 -24.97
CA GLY A 358 21.37 -14.17 -24.66
C GLY A 358 19.87 -14.35 -24.96
N PRO A 359 19.48 -14.74 -26.19
CA PRO A 359 18.07 -14.90 -26.53
C PRO A 359 17.32 -15.91 -25.65
N VAL A 360 18.00 -16.99 -25.21
CA VAL A 360 17.40 -17.99 -24.32
C VAL A 360 17.08 -17.37 -22.96
N TRP A 361 18.02 -16.60 -22.41
CA TRP A 361 17.87 -15.92 -21.13
C TRP A 361 16.77 -14.85 -21.18
N ALA A 362 16.68 -14.09 -22.26
CA ALA A 362 15.62 -13.13 -22.49
C ALA A 362 14.24 -13.79 -22.56
N ILE A 363 14.09 -14.91 -23.31
CA ILE A 363 12.82 -15.67 -23.38
C ILE A 363 12.41 -16.16 -21.99
N VAL A 364 13.34 -16.75 -21.23
CA VAL A 364 13.08 -17.26 -19.88
C VAL A 364 12.65 -16.13 -18.95
N TYR A 365 13.38 -15.01 -18.97
CA TYR A 365 13.08 -13.83 -18.16
C TYR A 365 11.70 -13.24 -18.48
N TYR A 366 11.44 -12.88 -19.73
CA TYR A 366 10.17 -12.24 -20.10
C TYR A 366 8.98 -13.18 -19.94
N THR A 367 9.17 -14.51 -20.07
CA THR A 367 8.13 -15.49 -19.73
C THR A 367 7.82 -15.48 -18.23
N ALA A 368 8.85 -15.54 -17.38
CA ALA A 368 8.68 -15.52 -15.92
C ALA A 368 8.05 -14.20 -15.47
N GLN A 369 8.51 -13.09 -16.02
CA GLN A 369 8.05 -11.73 -15.71
C GLN A 369 6.59 -11.54 -16.14
N PHE A 370 6.23 -11.92 -17.36
CA PHE A 370 4.87 -11.83 -17.86
C PHE A 370 3.89 -12.63 -16.99
N LEU A 371 4.25 -13.85 -16.58
CA LEU A 371 3.37 -14.70 -15.77
C LEU A 371 3.23 -14.20 -14.32
N TYR A 372 4.35 -13.82 -13.67
CA TYR A 372 4.35 -13.45 -12.24
C TYR A 372 3.95 -12.00 -11.98
N THR A 373 4.47 -11.04 -12.75
CA THR A 373 4.27 -9.60 -12.49
C THR A 373 3.12 -8.99 -13.26
N SER A 374 2.63 -9.64 -14.33
CA SER A 374 1.60 -9.07 -15.20
C SER A 374 0.31 -9.91 -15.23
N LEU A 375 0.34 -11.10 -15.85
CA LEU A 375 -0.86 -11.91 -16.07
C LEU A 375 -1.53 -12.37 -14.76
N GLY A 376 -0.76 -12.96 -13.84
CA GLY A 376 -1.27 -13.42 -12.55
C GLY A 376 -1.94 -12.31 -11.72
N PRO A 377 -1.26 -11.16 -11.50
CA PRO A 377 -1.83 -10.02 -10.79
C PRO A 377 -3.09 -9.47 -11.46
N MET A 378 -3.10 -9.32 -12.78
CA MET A 378 -4.30 -8.84 -13.51
C MET A 378 -5.50 -9.77 -13.31
N ILE A 379 -5.31 -11.09 -13.33
CA ILE A 379 -6.38 -12.08 -13.04
C ILE A 379 -6.90 -11.89 -11.61
N VAL A 380 -6.00 -11.68 -10.64
CA VAL A 380 -6.36 -11.42 -9.24
C VAL A 380 -7.13 -10.11 -9.10
N TYR A 381 -6.71 -9.03 -9.76
CA TYR A 381 -7.37 -7.73 -9.70
C TYR A 381 -8.77 -7.74 -10.33
N VAL A 382 -8.96 -8.39 -11.48
CA VAL A 382 -10.30 -8.55 -12.07
C VAL A 382 -11.20 -9.39 -11.15
N SER A 383 -10.65 -10.45 -10.55
CA SER A 383 -11.39 -11.29 -9.59
C SER A 383 -11.77 -10.53 -8.32
N PHE A 384 -10.88 -9.63 -7.85
CA PHE A 384 -11.13 -8.77 -6.71
C PHE A 384 -12.28 -7.80 -6.99
N ILE A 385 -12.24 -7.09 -8.13
CA ILE A 385 -13.30 -6.14 -8.52
C ILE A 385 -14.64 -6.87 -8.65
N TYR A 386 -14.65 -8.04 -9.31
CA TYR A 386 -15.84 -8.88 -9.37
C TYR A 386 -16.39 -9.24 -7.98
N GLN A 387 -15.52 -9.65 -7.05
CA GLN A 387 -15.92 -10.00 -5.69
C GLN A 387 -16.49 -8.80 -4.93
N SER A 388 -15.91 -7.60 -5.08
CA SER A 388 -16.44 -6.37 -4.47
C SER A 388 -17.89 -6.09 -4.89
N PHE A 389 -18.24 -6.33 -6.16
CA PHE A 389 -19.64 -6.21 -6.63
C PHE A 389 -20.54 -7.31 -6.09
N VAL A 390 -20.04 -8.54 -6.03
CA VAL A 390 -20.78 -9.68 -5.47
C VAL A 390 -21.10 -9.48 -3.98
N ASP A 391 -20.17 -8.88 -3.24
CA ASP A 391 -20.29 -8.64 -1.80
C ASP A 391 -21.39 -7.62 -1.45
N ASP A 392 -21.59 -6.60 -2.29
CA ASP A 392 -22.64 -5.59 -2.07
C ASP A 392 -23.95 -5.93 -2.82
N VAL A 393 -23.85 -6.60 -3.98
CA VAL A 393 -24.97 -6.99 -4.84
C VAL A 393 -24.86 -8.48 -5.21
N PRO A 394 -25.37 -9.40 -4.35
CA PRO A 394 -25.22 -10.84 -4.55
C PRO A 394 -25.83 -11.38 -5.86
N THR A 395 -26.81 -10.68 -6.44
CA THR A 395 -27.44 -11.07 -7.72
C THR A 395 -26.46 -11.11 -8.89
N VAL A 396 -25.31 -10.44 -8.79
CA VAL A 396 -24.24 -10.46 -9.80
C VAL A 396 -23.69 -11.88 -10.02
N GLN A 397 -23.70 -12.73 -8.99
CA GLN A 397 -23.21 -14.11 -9.09
C GLN A 397 -23.93 -14.94 -10.18
N ASN A 398 -25.22 -14.65 -10.42
CA ASN A 398 -26.02 -15.36 -11.42
C ASN A 398 -25.58 -15.08 -12.87
N PHE A 399 -24.86 -13.97 -13.09
CA PHE A 399 -24.43 -13.51 -14.41
C PHE A 399 -22.92 -13.35 -14.51
N ALA A 400 -22.16 -14.19 -13.78
CA ALA A 400 -20.71 -14.07 -13.63
C ALA A 400 -19.95 -13.90 -14.95
N SER A 401 -20.26 -14.70 -15.97
CA SER A 401 -19.58 -14.64 -17.28
C SER A 401 -19.78 -13.29 -17.99
N ILE A 402 -21.01 -12.79 -18.01
CA ILE A 402 -21.38 -11.49 -18.60
C ILE A 402 -20.72 -10.36 -17.82
N PHE A 403 -20.69 -10.46 -16.49
CA PHE A 403 -20.07 -9.44 -15.64
C PHE A 403 -18.55 -9.40 -15.81
N PHE A 404 -17.88 -10.55 -15.96
CA PHE A 404 -16.46 -10.57 -16.32
C PHE A 404 -16.21 -9.94 -17.69
N ALA A 405 -17.06 -10.20 -18.69
CA ALA A 405 -16.96 -9.53 -19.99
C ALA A 405 -17.09 -8.01 -19.87
N LEU A 406 -18.01 -7.53 -19.04
CA LEU A 406 -18.22 -6.12 -18.77
C LEU A 406 -16.98 -5.48 -18.13
N ILE A 407 -16.42 -6.09 -17.08
CA ILE A 407 -15.21 -5.58 -16.42
C ILE A 407 -14.06 -5.52 -17.44
N VAL A 408 -13.77 -6.62 -18.13
CA VAL A 408 -12.67 -6.68 -19.11
C VAL A 408 -12.85 -5.60 -20.18
N THR A 409 -14.06 -5.42 -20.71
CA THR A 409 -14.33 -4.38 -21.72
C THR A 409 -14.15 -2.97 -21.17
N LEU A 410 -14.62 -2.71 -19.94
CA LEU A 410 -14.54 -1.41 -19.28
C LEU A 410 -13.09 -0.99 -19.00
N PHE A 411 -12.18 -1.94 -18.78
CA PHE A 411 -10.75 -1.65 -18.64
C PHE A 411 -10.00 -1.67 -19.98
N ALA A 412 -10.35 -2.59 -20.87
CA ALA A 412 -9.66 -2.72 -22.16
C ALA A 412 -9.85 -1.48 -23.05
N VAL A 413 -11.07 -0.95 -23.16
CA VAL A 413 -11.36 0.19 -24.05
C VAL A 413 -10.63 1.47 -23.62
N PRO A 414 -10.68 1.93 -22.36
CA PRO A 414 -9.92 3.10 -21.93
C PRO A 414 -8.41 2.87 -21.98
N SER A 415 -7.94 1.63 -21.77
CA SER A 415 -6.50 1.34 -21.77
C SER A 415 -5.84 1.56 -23.13
N VAL A 416 -6.60 1.69 -24.21
CA VAL A 416 -6.13 2.17 -25.53
C VAL A 416 -5.31 3.46 -25.40
N LEU A 417 -5.66 4.34 -24.45
CA LEU A 417 -4.91 5.57 -24.16
C LEU A 417 -3.47 5.32 -23.69
N LEU A 418 -3.22 4.22 -22.97
CA LEU A 418 -1.89 3.86 -22.48
C LEU A 418 -0.96 3.37 -23.60
N TYR A 419 -1.54 2.86 -24.70
CA TYR A 419 -0.79 2.31 -25.82
C TYR A 419 -0.55 3.34 -26.94
N MET A 420 -1.13 4.54 -26.83
CA MET A 420 -0.80 5.65 -27.71
C MET A 420 0.66 6.09 -27.49
N PRO A 421 1.29 6.72 -28.50
CA PRO A 421 2.54 7.45 -28.31
C PRO A 421 2.47 8.37 -27.08
N LEU A 422 3.53 8.37 -26.25
CA LEU A 422 3.57 9.06 -24.96
C LEU A 422 2.50 8.60 -23.92
N GLY A 423 1.83 7.47 -24.13
CA GLY A 423 0.87 6.90 -23.17
C GLY A 423 1.49 6.54 -21.81
N THR A 424 2.81 6.37 -21.74
CA THR A 424 3.58 6.24 -20.49
C THR A 424 3.40 7.44 -19.55
N LYS A 425 3.05 8.62 -20.07
CA LYS A 425 2.72 9.79 -19.25
C LYS A 425 1.40 9.68 -18.50
N VAL A 426 0.45 8.93 -19.03
CA VAL A 426 -0.77 8.60 -18.29
C VAL A 426 -0.42 7.67 -17.13
N THR A 427 0.53 6.76 -17.32
CA THR A 427 1.03 5.91 -16.23
C THR A 427 1.74 6.74 -15.15
N THR A 428 2.55 7.74 -15.51
CA THR A 428 3.21 8.62 -14.52
C THR A 428 2.21 9.48 -13.76
N LEU A 429 1.15 9.96 -14.42
CA LEU A 429 0.04 10.64 -13.75
C LEU A 429 -0.49 9.80 -12.59
N PHE A 430 -0.85 8.54 -12.85
CA PHE A 430 -1.31 7.64 -11.79
C PHE A 430 -0.23 7.39 -10.74
N ARG A 431 1.05 7.24 -11.12
CA ARG A 431 2.16 7.10 -10.16
C ARG A 431 2.34 8.30 -9.25
N TYR A 432 2.00 9.51 -9.68
CA TYR A 432 2.04 10.71 -8.84
C TYR A 432 0.78 10.90 -8.00
N THR A 433 -0.40 10.70 -8.59
CA THR A 433 -1.66 11.05 -7.92
C THR A 433 -2.22 9.92 -7.04
N SER A 434 -1.89 8.64 -7.30
CA SER A 434 -2.51 7.51 -6.58
C SER A 434 -1.73 6.97 -5.38
N GLN A 435 -0.58 7.59 -5.02
CA GLN A 435 0.30 7.08 -3.95
C GLN A 435 -0.13 7.47 -2.53
N SER A 436 -1.24 8.17 -2.36
CA SER A 436 -1.68 8.60 -1.03
C SER A 436 -2.00 7.39 -0.11
N SER A 437 -1.55 7.44 1.15
CA SER A 437 -1.86 6.41 2.15
C SER A 437 -3.09 6.72 3.00
N ILE A 438 -3.92 7.71 2.60
CA ILE A 438 -5.09 8.17 3.37
C ILE A 438 -6.04 6.99 3.68
N VAL A 439 -6.41 6.21 2.67
CA VAL A 439 -7.32 5.06 2.85
C VAL A 439 -6.69 3.98 3.72
N GLN A 440 -5.39 3.74 3.59
CA GLN A 440 -4.65 2.76 4.40
C GLN A 440 -4.64 3.15 5.89
N ILE A 441 -4.44 4.44 6.18
CA ILE A 441 -4.53 5.01 7.53
C ILE A 441 -5.95 4.86 8.08
N LEU A 442 -6.98 5.16 7.27
CA LEU A 442 -8.39 4.97 7.68
C LEU A 442 -8.71 3.49 7.97
N CYS A 443 -8.21 2.56 7.15
CA CYS A 443 -8.33 1.12 7.39
C CYS A 443 -7.72 0.73 8.74
N TYR A 444 -6.50 1.21 9.04
CA TYR A 444 -5.83 0.95 10.31
C TYR A 444 -6.61 1.53 11.49
N ILE A 445 -7.03 2.80 11.43
CA ILE A 445 -7.80 3.46 12.49
C ILE A 445 -9.10 2.70 12.76
N LEU A 446 -9.81 2.29 11.70
CA LEU A 446 -11.07 1.60 11.86
C LEU A 446 -10.90 0.23 12.52
N ILE A 447 -9.96 -0.58 12.03
CA ILE A 447 -9.73 -1.92 12.57
C ILE A 447 -9.22 -1.77 14.01
N TYR A 448 -8.18 -0.99 14.23
CA TYR A 448 -7.47 -0.99 15.50
C TYR A 448 -8.13 -0.15 16.60
N PHE A 449 -8.80 0.96 16.27
CA PHE A 449 -9.40 1.87 17.25
C PHE A 449 -10.92 1.89 17.26
N VAL A 450 -11.58 1.92 16.09
CA VAL A 450 -13.06 1.98 16.03
C VAL A 450 -13.67 0.65 16.45
N TYR A 451 -13.23 -0.45 15.84
CA TYR A 451 -13.64 -1.80 16.25
C TYR A 451 -12.95 -2.22 17.57
N GLY A 452 -11.68 -1.82 17.72
CA GLY A 452 -10.92 -1.89 18.96
C GLY A 452 -10.01 -3.11 19.05
N TRP A 453 -8.72 -2.87 19.29
CA TRP A 453 -7.67 -3.89 19.29
C TRP A 453 -7.92 -5.03 20.28
N GLN A 454 -8.51 -4.75 21.45
CA GLN A 454 -8.83 -5.80 22.43
C GLN A 454 -9.97 -6.71 21.99
N THR A 455 -10.96 -6.15 21.27
CA THR A 455 -12.06 -6.93 20.70
C THR A 455 -11.48 -7.89 19.67
N ILE A 456 -10.64 -7.37 18.76
CA ILE A 456 -9.91 -8.17 17.77
C ILE A 456 -9.10 -9.28 18.44
N GLU A 457 -8.29 -8.93 19.43
CA GLU A 457 -7.48 -9.90 20.16
C GLU A 457 -8.35 -11.02 20.74
N SER A 458 -9.49 -10.67 21.34
CA SER A 458 -10.43 -11.65 21.88
C SER A 458 -11.08 -12.52 20.80
N ASP A 459 -11.43 -11.96 19.64
CA ASP A 459 -12.02 -12.71 18.53
C ASP A 459 -11.00 -13.66 17.90
N ILE A 460 -9.75 -13.24 17.78
CA ILE A 460 -8.65 -14.08 17.30
C ILE A 460 -8.42 -15.24 18.27
N LEU A 461 -8.38 -14.97 19.58
CA LEU A 461 -8.15 -16.01 20.59
C LEU A 461 -9.31 -17.02 20.66
N THR A 462 -10.56 -16.56 20.50
CA THR A 462 -11.74 -17.43 20.53
C THR A 462 -11.86 -18.32 19.28
N THR A 463 -11.43 -17.82 18.13
CA THR A 463 -11.44 -18.57 16.86
C THR A 463 -10.19 -19.41 16.63
N SER A 464 -9.07 -19.08 17.29
CA SER A 464 -7.86 -19.91 17.23
C SER A 464 -8.06 -21.25 17.93
N THR A 465 -7.91 -22.35 17.18
CA THR A 465 -7.95 -23.73 17.70
C THR A 465 -6.61 -24.15 18.35
N ASP A 466 -5.82 -23.18 18.79
CA ASP A 466 -4.46 -23.41 19.24
C ASP A 466 -4.45 -24.05 20.65
N ALA A 467 -3.57 -25.04 20.86
CA ALA A 467 -3.43 -25.73 22.13
C ALA A 467 -3.17 -24.74 23.28
N SER A 468 -3.75 -25.02 24.45
CA SER A 468 -3.63 -24.20 25.66
C SER A 468 -2.21 -24.10 26.22
N THR A 469 -1.32 -25.02 25.82
CA THR A 469 0.11 -25.01 26.17
C THR A 469 0.92 -24.55 24.96
N VAL A 470 1.46 -23.34 25.08
CA VAL A 470 2.18 -22.66 24.01
C VAL A 470 3.63 -22.51 24.44
N SER A 471 4.58 -22.89 23.58
CA SER A 471 5.98 -22.58 23.83
C SER A 471 6.20 -21.06 23.89
N LEU A 472 7.18 -20.59 24.66
CA LEU A 472 7.50 -19.15 24.73
C LEU A 472 7.73 -18.53 23.35
N LEU A 473 8.42 -19.27 22.46
CA LEU A 473 8.66 -18.84 21.08
C LEU A 473 7.34 -18.66 20.31
N GLN A 474 6.43 -19.62 20.42
CA GLN A 474 5.14 -19.55 19.76
C GLN A 474 4.23 -18.47 20.38
N TYR A 475 4.40 -18.15 21.67
CA TYR A 475 3.72 -17.02 22.31
C TYR A 475 4.22 -15.66 21.76
N LEU A 476 5.53 -15.51 21.58
CA LEU A 476 6.14 -14.27 21.08
C LEU A 476 5.89 -14.01 19.59
N ILE A 477 5.58 -15.04 18.81
CA ILE A 477 5.38 -14.93 17.35
C ILE A 477 3.88 -14.94 16.99
N ARG A 478 2.99 -15.15 17.96
CA ARG A 478 1.54 -15.14 17.71
C ARG A 478 1.03 -13.77 17.25
N PRO A 479 -0.06 -13.72 16.47
CA PRO A 479 -0.75 -12.47 16.10
C PRO A 479 -1.08 -11.58 17.29
N THR A 480 -1.38 -12.18 18.44
CA THR A 480 -1.71 -11.50 19.71
C THR A 480 -0.49 -11.31 20.62
N SER A 481 0.73 -11.43 20.07
CA SER A 481 1.94 -11.30 20.87
C SER A 481 2.15 -9.87 21.35
N PRO A 482 2.81 -9.67 22.50
CA PRO A 482 3.09 -8.33 23.02
C PRO A 482 3.98 -7.52 22.08
N ILE A 483 4.91 -8.20 21.40
CA ILE A 483 5.80 -7.59 20.41
C ILE A 483 4.98 -7.04 19.24
N TYR A 484 4.03 -7.81 18.71
CA TYR A 484 3.19 -7.38 17.61
C TYR A 484 2.29 -6.22 18.01
N THR A 485 1.74 -6.26 19.23
CA THR A 485 0.97 -5.15 19.78
C THR A 485 1.81 -3.87 19.87
N VAL A 486 3.05 -3.94 20.39
CA VAL A 486 3.94 -2.77 20.43
C VAL A 486 4.22 -2.24 19.02
N LEU A 487 4.54 -3.11 18.06
CA LEU A 487 4.76 -2.70 16.67
C LEU A 487 3.51 -2.09 16.02
N MET A 488 2.32 -2.58 16.39
CA MET A 488 1.03 -2.04 15.95
C MET A 488 0.71 -0.66 16.51
N PHE A 489 1.21 -0.31 17.70
CA PHE A 489 1.07 1.04 18.26
C PHE A 489 2.19 2.00 17.84
N THR A 490 3.29 1.49 17.28
CA THR A 490 4.50 2.31 17.01
C THR A 490 4.88 2.29 15.54
N LEU A 491 5.52 1.22 15.07
CA LEU A 491 6.12 1.13 13.74
C LEU A 491 5.08 1.13 12.62
N VAL A 492 4.00 0.35 12.73
CA VAL A 492 2.98 0.22 11.68
C VAL A 492 2.33 1.56 11.34
N PRO A 493 1.73 2.30 12.30
CA PRO A 493 1.14 3.60 11.99
C PRO A 493 2.19 4.63 11.58
N ALA A 494 3.41 4.57 12.15
CA ALA A 494 4.51 5.46 11.74
C ALA A 494 4.83 5.29 10.26
N LEU A 495 4.99 4.06 9.75
CA LEU A 495 5.29 3.82 8.33
C LEU A 495 4.14 4.17 7.38
N LEU A 496 2.89 3.98 7.81
CA LEU A 496 1.73 4.47 7.05
C LEU A 496 1.73 6.01 6.95
N CYS A 497 2.10 6.70 8.02
CA CYS A 497 2.26 8.16 8.04
C CYS A 497 3.51 8.61 7.26
N THR A 498 4.60 7.84 7.27
CA THR A 498 5.78 8.08 6.44
C THR A 498 5.43 8.10 4.96
N LYS A 499 4.56 7.19 4.52
CA LYS A 499 4.05 7.21 3.14
C LYS A 499 3.13 8.42 2.87
N PHE A 500 2.36 8.85 3.87
CA PHE A 500 1.54 10.05 3.77
C PHE A 500 2.42 11.29 3.58
N THR A 501 3.46 11.47 4.40
CA THR A 501 4.35 12.64 4.31
C THR A 501 5.09 12.72 2.98
N ALA A 502 5.42 11.58 2.37
CA ALA A 502 6.08 11.51 1.06
C ALA A 502 5.29 12.18 -0.08
N VAL A 503 3.96 12.18 -0.02
CA VAL A 503 3.10 12.76 -1.07
C VAL A 503 2.77 14.23 -0.77
N PHE A 504 2.65 14.58 0.52
CA PHE A 504 2.12 15.87 0.92
C PHE A 504 3.20 16.91 1.27
N ASP A 505 4.44 16.50 1.55
CA ASP A 505 5.45 17.40 2.15
C ASP A 505 6.93 17.07 1.82
N LEU A 506 7.17 16.26 0.78
CA LEU A 506 8.51 15.78 0.42
C LEU A 506 9.44 16.87 -0.13
N LEU A 507 8.92 17.85 -0.87
CA LEU A 507 9.72 18.86 -1.56
C LEU A 507 10.00 20.09 -0.66
N LEU A 508 9.43 20.14 0.55
CA LEU A 508 9.70 21.13 1.61
C LEU A 508 9.46 22.60 1.18
N ARG A 509 8.72 22.83 0.09
CA ARG A 509 8.50 24.17 -0.51
C ARG A 509 7.07 24.68 -0.34
N GLY A 510 6.26 24.04 0.50
CA GLY A 510 4.92 24.51 0.88
C GLY A 510 3.78 24.24 -0.11
N ASN A 511 4.08 23.87 -1.36
CA ASN A 511 3.12 23.65 -2.45
C ASN A 511 3.26 22.27 -3.11
N ASP A 512 3.67 21.27 -2.34
CA ASP A 512 4.17 20.00 -2.89
C ASP A 512 3.08 19.20 -3.59
N VAL A 513 1.86 19.19 -3.06
CA VAL A 513 0.71 18.56 -3.75
C VAL A 513 0.40 19.24 -5.07
N LEU A 514 0.43 20.58 -5.12
CA LEU A 514 0.22 21.31 -6.37
C LEU A 514 1.32 20.97 -7.38
N LYS A 515 2.56 20.82 -6.93
CA LYS A 515 3.69 20.41 -7.78
C LYS A 515 3.54 18.99 -8.29
N HIS A 516 3.18 18.03 -7.44
CA HIS A 516 2.93 16.65 -7.86
C HIS A 516 1.78 16.57 -8.88
N ILE A 517 0.71 17.34 -8.67
CA ILE A 517 -0.41 17.43 -9.62
C ILE A 517 0.03 18.11 -10.92
N ASP A 518 0.73 19.24 -10.84
CA ASP A 518 1.18 19.99 -12.01
C ASP A 518 2.16 19.15 -12.84
N ALA A 519 3.08 18.44 -12.20
CA ALA A 519 4.01 17.52 -12.85
C ALA A 519 3.28 16.35 -13.51
N GLY A 520 2.40 15.67 -12.76
CA GLY A 520 1.61 14.55 -13.26
C GLY A 520 0.65 14.93 -14.39
N THR A 521 0.16 16.18 -14.43
CA THR A 521 -0.85 16.63 -15.41
C THR A 521 -0.30 17.56 -16.50
N CYS A 522 0.98 17.93 -16.45
CA CYS A 522 1.60 18.88 -17.38
C CYS A 522 1.41 18.48 -18.85
N PHE A 523 1.41 17.16 -19.09
CA PHE A 523 1.24 16.57 -20.41
C PHE A 523 -0.17 16.71 -21.01
N ILE A 524 -1.20 16.92 -20.19
CA ILE A 524 -2.59 17.01 -20.67
C ILE A 524 -2.77 18.34 -21.43
N PRO A 525 -3.22 18.35 -22.70
CA PRO A 525 -3.46 19.60 -23.41
C PRO A 525 -4.59 20.42 -22.74
N GLY A 526 -4.45 21.75 -22.69
CA GLY A 526 -5.48 22.65 -22.15
C GLY A 526 -5.00 23.59 -21.04
N PRO A 527 -5.90 24.42 -20.47
CA PRO A 527 -5.54 25.38 -19.43
C PRO A 527 -5.15 24.71 -18.11
N ILE A 528 -4.22 25.32 -17.37
CA ILE A 528 -3.69 24.81 -16.09
C ILE A 528 -4.81 24.45 -15.10
N PHE A 529 -5.87 25.27 -15.04
CA PHE A 529 -7.02 25.01 -14.17
C PHE A 529 -7.71 23.67 -14.45
N LEU A 530 -7.91 23.31 -15.72
CA LEU A 530 -8.54 22.04 -16.09
C LEU A 530 -7.64 20.85 -15.73
N ARG A 531 -6.33 20.98 -15.99
CA ARG A 531 -5.33 19.96 -15.65
C ARG A 531 -5.32 19.67 -14.15
N ARG A 532 -5.30 20.73 -13.33
CA ARG A 532 -5.36 20.63 -11.87
C ARG A 532 -6.65 19.98 -11.39
N ILE A 533 -7.81 20.31 -11.96
CA ILE A 533 -9.08 19.64 -11.61
C ILE A 533 -8.99 18.14 -11.84
N ILE A 534 -8.44 17.70 -12.98
CA ILE A 534 -8.28 16.27 -13.28
C ILE A 534 -7.34 15.61 -12.26
N GLY A 535 -6.18 16.24 -11.98
CA GLY A 535 -5.23 15.70 -11.01
C GLY A 535 -5.80 15.61 -9.59
N TYR A 536 -6.49 16.65 -9.13
CA TYR A 536 -7.21 16.62 -7.85
C TYR A 536 -8.30 15.54 -7.82
N GLY A 537 -9.04 15.40 -8.92
CA GLY A 537 -10.08 14.39 -9.08
C GLY A 537 -9.54 12.98 -8.89
N ILE A 538 -8.39 12.66 -9.49
CA ILE A 538 -7.77 11.33 -9.35
C ILE A 538 -7.19 11.15 -7.94
N MET A 539 -6.42 12.14 -7.45
CA MET A 539 -5.73 12.03 -6.15
C MET A 539 -6.70 11.86 -4.97
N PHE A 540 -7.81 12.58 -4.98
CA PHE A 540 -8.80 12.55 -3.89
C PHE A 540 -10.04 11.69 -4.19
N ALA A 541 -10.10 11.00 -5.34
CA ALA A 541 -11.18 10.06 -5.65
C ALA A 541 -11.44 9.04 -4.52
N PRO A 542 -10.43 8.39 -3.92
CA PRO A 542 -10.67 7.45 -2.83
C PRO A 542 -11.32 8.11 -1.60
N THR A 543 -10.87 9.31 -1.22
CA THR A 543 -11.45 10.08 -0.11
C THR A 543 -12.89 10.51 -0.42
N PHE A 544 -13.16 10.91 -1.66
CA PHE A 544 -14.51 11.24 -2.12
C PHE A 544 -15.44 10.02 -2.07
N ILE A 545 -14.96 8.83 -2.48
CA ILE A 545 -15.73 7.58 -2.40
C ILE A 545 -16.06 7.26 -0.94
N VAL A 546 -15.08 7.33 -0.03
CA VAL A 546 -15.33 7.06 1.40
C VAL A 546 -16.38 8.01 1.96
N THR A 547 -16.25 9.31 1.70
CA THR A 547 -17.17 10.34 2.24
C THR A 547 -18.57 10.23 1.63
N ALA A 548 -18.70 9.96 0.33
CA ALA A 548 -19.99 9.79 -0.34
C ALA A 548 -20.77 8.59 0.22
N PHE A 549 -20.12 7.43 0.34
CA PHE A 549 -20.75 6.23 0.90
C PHE A 549 -21.05 6.37 2.40
N ALA A 550 -20.16 6.98 3.18
CA ALA A 550 -20.42 7.29 4.58
C ALA A 550 -21.66 8.19 4.73
N SER A 551 -21.76 9.25 3.92
CA SER A 551 -22.91 10.16 3.91
C SER A 551 -24.20 9.46 3.52
N TYR A 552 -24.16 8.58 2.52
CA TYR A 552 -25.29 7.75 2.13
C TYR A 552 -25.75 6.82 3.26
N THR A 553 -24.81 6.12 3.93
CA THR A 553 -25.14 5.25 5.07
C THR A 553 -25.73 6.05 6.23
N MET A 554 -25.17 7.23 6.54
CA MET A 554 -25.72 8.13 7.56
C MET A 554 -27.16 8.53 7.23
N TYR A 555 -27.43 8.93 5.98
CA TYR A 555 -28.77 9.26 5.53
C TYR A 555 -29.74 8.08 5.69
N VAL A 556 -29.36 6.88 5.24
CA VAL A 556 -30.20 5.69 5.34
C VAL A 556 -30.46 5.31 6.81
N MET A 557 -29.44 5.21 7.65
CA MET A 557 -29.61 4.72 9.01
C MET A 557 -30.19 5.76 9.97
N MET A 558 -29.69 7.00 9.94
CA MET A 558 -30.13 8.04 10.88
C MET A 558 -31.42 8.72 10.45
N ILE A 559 -31.57 9.05 9.16
CA ILE A 559 -32.74 9.81 8.70
C ILE A 559 -33.89 8.86 8.35
N ARG A 560 -33.63 7.83 7.53
CA ARG A 560 -34.68 6.90 7.09
C ARG A 560 -35.04 5.86 8.16
N HIS A 561 -34.06 5.28 8.85
CA HIS A 561 -34.28 4.27 9.88
C HIS A 561 -34.27 4.81 11.32
N LYS A 562 -34.03 6.12 11.54
CA LYS A 562 -34.06 6.78 12.84
C LYS A 562 -33.14 6.16 13.91
N LEU A 563 -32.02 5.56 13.48
CA LEU A 563 -31.04 4.98 14.39
C LEU A 563 -30.10 6.06 14.95
N PRO A 564 -29.64 5.94 16.22
CA PRO A 564 -28.67 6.86 16.79
C PRO A 564 -27.30 6.72 16.13
N PHE A 565 -26.52 7.81 16.14
CA PHE A 565 -25.17 7.84 15.53
C PHE A 565 -24.25 6.74 16.07
N ARG A 566 -24.39 6.35 17.34
CA ARG A 566 -23.60 5.30 17.97
C ARG A 566 -23.72 3.95 17.24
N ASP A 567 -24.86 3.66 16.62
CA ASP A 567 -25.09 2.39 15.92
C ASP A 567 -24.38 2.33 14.56
N LEU A 568 -23.98 3.48 14.00
CA LEU A 568 -23.13 3.53 12.79
C LEU A 568 -21.69 3.06 13.03
N LEU A 569 -21.24 3.06 14.29
CA LEU A 569 -19.90 2.66 14.71
C LEU A 569 -19.86 1.25 15.30
N LYS A 570 -21.02 0.66 15.59
CA LYS A 570 -21.10 -0.70 16.12
C LYS A 570 -20.96 -1.73 15.00
N PRO A 571 -20.31 -2.87 15.26
CA PRO A 571 -20.29 -3.97 14.31
C PRO A 571 -21.69 -4.54 14.12
N SER A 572 -21.95 -5.04 12.92
CA SER A 572 -23.19 -5.75 12.59
C SER A 572 -23.35 -7.04 13.42
N SER A 573 -24.59 -7.49 13.63
CA SER A 573 -24.89 -8.76 14.31
C SER A 573 -24.18 -9.95 13.65
N ASP A 574 -24.13 -9.98 12.32
CA ASP A 574 -23.50 -11.04 11.53
C ASP A 574 -22.00 -11.17 11.79
N TRP A 575 -21.33 -10.04 12.06
CA TRP A 575 -19.93 -10.04 12.47
C TRP A 575 -19.73 -10.67 13.86
N MET A 576 -20.66 -10.38 14.78
CA MET A 576 -20.58 -10.81 16.17
C MET A 576 -20.94 -12.28 16.40
N VAL A 577 -21.37 -13.02 15.38
CA VAL A 577 -21.78 -14.44 15.48
C VAL A 577 -20.69 -15.32 16.10
N HIS A 578 -19.42 -15.05 15.78
CA HIS A 578 -18.29 -15.82 16.33
C HIS A 578 -18.07 -15.58 17.84
N SER A 579 -18.49 -14.42 18.35
CA SER A 579 -18.37 -14.05 19.77
C SER A 579 -19.49 -14.62 20.65
N ALA A 580 -20.63 -15.02 20.06
CA ALA A 580 -21.80 -15.52 20.78
C ALA A 580 -21.61 -16.94 21.37
N VAL A 581 -20.61 -17.69 20.89
CA VAL A 581 -20.44 -19.12 21.20
C VAL A 581 -19.69 -19.38 22.51
N ASN A 582 -19.03 -18.37 23.12
CA ASN A 582 -18.25 -18.57 24.35
C ASN A 582 -18.20 -17.32 25.25
N THR A 583 -19.32 -16.97 25.89
CA THR A 583 -19.43 -15.86 26.85
C THR A 583 -18.77 -16.15 28.21
N THR A 584 -18.30 -17.39 28.45
CA THR A 584 -17.84 -17.85 29.77
C THR A 584 -16.33 -17.80 29.98
N ARG A 585 -15.53 -17.48 28.96
CA ARG A 585 -14.07 -17.32 29.15
C ARG A 585 -13.76 -15.91 29.66
N PRO A 586 -13.01 -15.77 30.77
CA PRO A 586 -12.54 -14.46 31.20
C PRO A 586 -11.68 -13.87 30.09
N ARG A 587 -12.07 -12.70 29.57
CA ARG A 587 -11.20 -11.88 28.72
C ARG A 587 -9.85 -11.72 29.45
N PRO A 588 -8.72 -12.05 28.81
CA PRO A 588 -7.41 -12.00 29.46
C PRO A 588 -7.10 -10.57 29.91
N HIS A 589 -6.48 -10.44 31.08
CA HIS A 589 -6.04 -9.13 31.57
C HIS A 589 -4.99 -8.56 30.61
N SER A 590 -5.08 -7.27 30.30
CA SER A 590 -4.08 -6.60 29.47
C SER A 590 -2.70 -6.69 30.13
N LEU A 591 -1.66 -7.04 29.37
CA LEU A 591 -0.27 -7.00 29.85
C LEU A 591 0.13 -5.63 30.44
N ALA A 592 -0.43 -4.55 29.91
CA ALA A 592 -0.21 -3.20 30.44
C ALA A 592 -0.71 -3.05 31.89
N TYR A 593 -1.79 -3.74 32.26
CA TYR A 593 -2.33 -3.76 33.63
C TYR A 593 -1.37 -4.46 34.60
N GLY A 594 -0.83 -5.61 34.22
CA GLY A 594 0.18 -6.32 35.01
C GLY A 594 1.49 -5.53 35.14
N LEU A 595 1.94 -4.93 34.04
CA LEU A 595 3.17 -4.15 33.99
C LEU A 595 3.06 -2.85 34.80
N TYR A 596 1.94 -2.13 34.71
CA TYR A 596 1.65 -0.95 35.52
C TYR A 596 1.66 -1.29 37.02
N ASN A 597 0.94 -2.33 37.45
CA ASN A 597 0.91 -2.74 38.85
C ASN A 597 2.28 -3.20 39.38
N SER A 598 3.18 -3.65 38.50
CA SER A 598 4.54 -4.05 38.87
C SER A 598 5.52 -2.88 38.98
N LEU A 599 5.39 -1.86 38.12
CA LEU A 599 6.33 -0.74 38.03
C LEU A 599 5.88 0.50 38.81
N PHE A 600 4.57 0.73 38.94
CA PHE A 600 4.01 1.94 39.52
C PHE A 600 3.09 1.60 40.69
N GLN A 601 3.39 2.14 41.87
CA GLN A 601 2.57 1.99 43.08
C GLN A 601 1.56 3.14 43.28
N MET A 602 1.31 3.96 42.25
CA MET A 602 0.37 5.08 42.32
C MET A 602 -1.08 4.62 42.15
N SER A 603 -2.01 5.29 42.86
CA SER A 603 -3.44 5.10 42.63
C SER A 603 -3.83 5.48 41.21
N TYR A 604 -4.77 4.74 40.62
CA TYR A 604 -5.26 4.96 39.25
C TYR A 604 -5.87 6.36 39.06
N GLU A 605 -6.49 6.94 40.09
CA GLU A 605 -7.03 8.30 40.05
C GLU A 605 -5.91 9.36 39.88
N ASN A 606 -4.83 9.24 40.64
CA ASN A 606 -3.69 10.15 40.55
C ASN A 606 -2.95 9.99 39.22
N ALA A 607 -2.82 8.74 38.75
CA ALA A 607 -2.25 8.45 37.44
C ALA A 607 -3.10 9.02 36.29
N PHE A 608 -4.43 8.92 36.38
CA PHE A 608 -5.32 9.48 35.36
C PHE A 608 -5.31 11.01 35.36
N PHE A 609 -5.24 11.64 36.54
CA PHE A 609 -5.06 13.09 36.64
C PHE A 609 -3.71 13.54 36.06
N GLY A 610 -2.62 12.86 36.40
CA GLY A 610 -1.29 13.13 35.84
C GLY A 610 -1.25 13.00 34.32
N LEU A 611 -1.88 11.97 33.77
CA LEU A 611 -2.02 11.78 32.33
C LEU A 611 -2.77 12.96 31.68
N PHE A 612 -3.88 13.40 32.26
CA PHE A 612 -4.64 14.54 31.76
C PHE A 612 -3.80 15.84 31.72
N VAL A 613 -2.97 16.10 32.74
CA VAL A 613 -2.09 17.27 32.79
C VAL A 613 -1.01 17.22 31.70
N ILE A 614 -0.40 16.05 31.49
CA ILE A 614 0.59 15.85 30.43
C ILE A 614 -0.04 16.07 29.05
N GLU A 615 -1.22 15.52 28.82
CA GLU A 615 -1.94 15.65 27.54
C GLU A 615 -2.43 17.08 27.27
N LEU A 616 -2.73 17.86 28.32
CA LEU A 616 -2.98 19.30 28.19
C LEU A 616 -1.74 20.04 27.65
N PHE A 617 -0.55 19.72 28.15
CA PHE A 617 0.69 20.32 27.67
C PHE A 617 0.96 19.97 26.20
N PHE A 618 0.77 18.72 25.80
CA PHE A 618 0.86 18.31 24.39
C PHE A 618 -0.16 19.02 23.51
N GLY A 619 -1.40 19.19 24.00
CA GLY A 619 -2.43 19.94 23.27
C GLY A 619 -2.04 21.40 23.02
N ILE A 620 -1.44 22.07 24.02
CA ILE A 620 -0.90 23.42 23.87
C ILE A 620 0.24 23.44 22.85
N ALA A 621 1.16 22.47 22.90
CA ALA A 621 2.26 22.38 21.94
C ALA A 621 1.77 22.22 20.50
N ILE A 622 0.81 21.33 20.26
CA ILE A 622 0.21 21.11 18.93
C ILE A 622 -0.51 22.37 18.45
N PHE A 623 -1.25 23.04 19.32
CA PHE A 623 -1.89 24.32 19.01
C PHE A 623 -0.88 25.40 18.63
N CYS A 624 0.25 25.50 19.35
CA CYS A 624 1.33 26.42 19.02
C CYS A 624 1.94 26.12 17.64
N VAL A 625 2.19 24.84 17.32
CA VAL A 625 2.71 24.44 16.00
C VAL A 625 1.70 24.77 14.89
N PHE A 626 0.41 24.52 15.12
CA PHE A 626 -0.67 24.92 14.21
C PHE A 626 -0.71 26.44 14.00
N ALA A 627 -0.64 27.23 15.07
CA ALA A 627 -0.66 28.68 15.01
C ALA A 627 0.55 29.23 14.25
N LEU A 628 1.76 28.72 14.52
CA LEU A 628 2.99 29.11 13.81
C LEU A 628 2.90 28.81 12.31
N ASN A 629 2.40 27.63 11.95
CA ASN A 629 2.23 27.25 10.55
C ASN A 629 1.17 28.12 9.85
N SER A 630 0.04 28.37 10.51
CA SER A 630 -1.04 29.21 9.96
C SER A 630 -0.61 30.68 9.79
N LEU A 631 0.13 31.23 10.77
CA LEU A 631 0.66 32.59 10.68
C LEU A 631 1.68 32.75 9.55
N SER A 632 2.47 31.70 9.26
CA SER A 632 3.38 31.72 8.11
C SER A 632 2.66 31.73 6.76
N ILE A 633 1.50 31.08 6.64
CA ILE A 633 0.66 31.16 5.43
C ILE A 633 0.11 32.58 5.22
N ILE A 634 -0.27 33.27 6.29
CA ILE A 634 -0.84 34.63 6.26
C ILE A 634 0.26 35.70 5.99
N GLY A 635 1.54 35.30 5.88
CA GLY A 635 2.64 36.19 5.52
C GLY A 635 3.29 36.94 6.69
N PHE A 636 3.02 36.53 7.93
CA PHE A 636 3.69 37.08 9.12
C PHE A 636 5.11 36.52 9.36
N SER A 637 5.50 35.45 8.64
CA SER A 637 6.83 34.83 8.68
C SER A 637 7.39 34.70 7.26
N ALA A 638 8.68 34.99 7.07
CA ALA A 638 9.38 34.86 5.79
C ALA A 638 9.68 33.38 5.40
N SER A 639 9.14 32.39 6.12
CA SER A 639 9.40 30.98 5.82
C SER A 639 8.55 30.49 4.65
N HIS A 640 9.20 30.24 3.50
CA HIS A 640 8.63 29.59 2.32
C HIS A 640 8.22 28.11 2.52
N THR A 641 8.20 27.60 3.76
CA THR A 641 7.99 26.18 4.11
C THR A 641 6.61 25.87 4.70
N ALA A 642 5.70 26.84 4.70
CA ALA A 642 4.33 26.68 5.18
C ALA A 642 3.47 26.00 4.10
N ASN A 643 2.60 25.06 4.50
CA ASN A 643 1.84 24.21 3.58
C ASN A 643 0.38 24.12 4.04
N ASP A 644 -0.56 24.41 3.13
CA ASP A 644 -2.01 24.39 3.40
C ASP A 644 -2.48 23.03 3.94
N TYR A 645 -1.91 21.93 3.45
CA TYR A 645 -2.24 20.58 3.91
C TYR A 645 -1.74 20.32 5.33
N ARG A 646 -0.55 20.83 5.67
CA ARG A 646 -0.02 20.71 7.04
C ARG A 646 -0.89 21.48 8.01
N ALA A 647 -1.39 22.66 7.63
CA ALA A 647 -2.33 23.43 8.42
C ALA A 647 -3.66 22.67 8.63
N LEU A 648 -4.23 22.07 7.59
CA LEU A 648 -5.46 21.27 7.68
C LEU A 648 -5.28 20.04 8.59
N MET A 649 -4.15 19.34 8.45
CA MET A 649 -3.81 18.17 9.27
C MET A 649 -3.63 18.57 10.74
N LEU A 650 -2.84 19.61 11.02
CA LEU A 650 -2.63 20.11 12.38
C LEU A 650 -3.95 20.61 12.99
N PHE A 651 -4.79 21.30 12.22
CA PHE A 651 -6.13 21.70 12.66
C PHE A 651 -6.98 20.49 13.06
N THR A 652 -6.95 19.43 12.26
CA THR A 652 -7.67 18.18 12.54
C THR A 652 -7.18 17.54 13.84
N PHE A 653 -5.86 17.50 14.07
CA PHE A 653 -5.30 17.01 15.34
C PHE A 653 -5.67 17.90 16.52
N VAL A 654 -5.60 19.23 16.41
CA VAL A 654 -6.04 20.13 17.48
C VAL A 654 -7.49 19.87 17.87
N LEU A 655 -8.40 19.70 16.89
CA LEU A 655 -9.80 19.40 17.15
C LEU A 655 -9.99 18.04 17.82
N LEU A 656 -9.37 16.99 17.28
CA LEU A 656 -9.48 15.62 17.82
C LEU A 656 -8.85 15.50 19.21
N HIS A 657 -7.73 16.17 19.45
CA HIS A 657 -7.06 16.21 20.75
C HIS A 657 -7.90 16.98 21.78
N GLY A 658 -8.45 18.12 21.40
CA GLY A 658 -9.40 18.86 22.22
C GLY A 658 -10.62 18.02 22.60
N TYR A 659 -11.17 17.27 21.64
CA TYR A 659 -12.27 16.35 21.89
C TYR A 659 -11.86 15.17 22.79
N ALA A 660 -10.67 14.62 22.61
CA ALA A 660 -10.11 13.57 23.47
C ALA A 660 -9.96 14.05 24.92
N LEU A 661 -9.49 15.27 25.15
CA LEU A 661 -9.38 15.88 26.49
C LEU A 661 -10.75 16.05 27.16
N VAL A 662 -11.78 16.44 26.39
CA VAL A 662 -13.16 16.54 26.89
C VAL A 662 -13.66 15.16 27.32
N GLU A 663 -13.45 14.13 26.52
CA GLU A 663 -13.88 12.76 26.85
C GLU A 663 -13.10 12.17 28.03
N MET A 664 -11.79 12.44 28.14
CA MET A 664 -11.00 12.08 29.33
C MET A 664 -11.57 12.74 30.59
N ARG A 665 -11.91 14.03 30.54
CA ARG A 665 -12.50 14.75 31.68
C ARG A 665 -13.88 14.22 32.07
N LYS A 666 -14.74 13.89 31.09
CA LYS A 666 -16.04 13.26 31.37
C LYS A 666 -15.86 11.89 32.04
N CYS A 667 -14.90 11.09 31.57
CA CYS A 667 -14.55 9.80 32.16
C CYS A 667 -14.06 9.93 33.61
N GLN A 668 -13.38 11.04 33.96
CA GLN A 668 -13.00 11.35 35.35
C GLN A 668 -14.19 11.78 36.21
N MET A 669 -15.15 12.54 35.66
CA MET A 669 -16.11 13.27 36.49
C MET A 669 -17.38 12.52 36.87
N LYS A 670 -17.90 11.56 36.08
CA LYS A 670 -19.17 10.88 36.42
C LYS A 670 -19.59 9.67 35.57
N GLU A 671 -18.88 9.34 34.49
CA GLU A 671 -19.25 8.21 33.62
C GLU A 671 -18.04 7.30 33.44
N GLN A 672 -17.93 6.25 34.28
CA GLN A 672 -16.91 5.21 34.18
C GLN A 672 -17.14 4.34 32.92
N GLN A 673 -17.12 4.93 31.73
CA GLN A 673 -17.25 4.20 30.48
C GLN A 673 -15.86 4.02 29.84
N PRO A 674 -15.23 2.84 29.97
CA PRO A 674 -13.86 2.59 29.49
C PRO A 674 -13.70 2.78 27.98
N ASN A 675 -14.80 2.71 27.23
CA ASN A 675 -14.79 2.90 25.77
C ASN A 675 -14.49 4.36 25.36
N ARG A 676 -14.70 5.34 26.23
CA ARG A 676 -14.40 6.75 25.94
C ARG A 676 -12.89 7.03 25.86
N LEU A 677 -12.09 6.26 26.62
CA LEU A 677 -10.62 6.39 26.60
C LEU A 677 -9.98 5.84 25.31
N MET A 678 -10.73 5.07 24.50
CA MET A 678 -10.26 4.57 23.20
C MET A 678 -9.93 5.72 22.23
N LEU A 679 -10.73 6.80 22.27
CA LEU A 679 -10.51 7.98 21.44
C LEU A 679 -9.15 8.62 21.77
N TYR A 680 -8.86 8.84 23.04
CA TYR A 680 -7.57 9.38 23.48
C TYR A 680 -6.40 8.51 23.00
N ILE A 681 -6.49 7.19 23.23
CA ILE A 681 -5.43 6.25 22.83
C ILE A 681 -5.20 6.31 21.31
N GLY A 682 -6.28 6.36 20.53
CA GLY A 682 -6.21 6.50 19.07
C GLY A 682 -5.58 7.81 18.62
N VAL A 683 -6.02 8.94 19.16
CA VAL A 683 -5.48 10.27 18.82
C VAL A 683 -4.00 10.37 19.16
N ALA A 684 -3.60 10.01 20.38
CA ALA A 684 -2.20 10.04 20.81
C ALA A 684 -1.30 9.12 19.96
N THR A 685 -1.81 7.95 19.53
CA THR A 685 -1.08 7.06 18.62
C THR A 685 -0.87 7.70 17.25
N MET A 686 -1.92 8.31 16.67
CA MET A 686 -1.83 8.93 15.34
C MET A 686 -0.98 10.20 15.33
N GLU A 687 -1.04 11.02 16.38
CA GLU A 687 -0.15 12.19 16.53
C GLU A 687 1.32 11.78 16.59
N THR A 688 1.61 10.76 17.40
CA THR A 688 2.97 10.20 17.53
C THR A 688 3.45 9.61 16.21
N ALA A 689 2.59 8.85 15.53
CA ALA A 689 2.88 8.25 14.24
C ALA A 689 3.16 9.30 13.16
N MET A 690 2.38 10.39 13.12
CA MET A 690 2.59 11.47 12.15
C MET A 690 3.92 12.17 12.39
N LEU A 691 4.23 12.54 13.65
CA LEU A 691 5.52 13.16 13.99
C LEU A 691 6.69 12.23 13.63
N ASN A 692 6.58 10.95 13.95
CA ASN A 692 7.59 9.96 13.60
C ASN A 692 7.75 9.80 12.08
N GLY A 693 6.66 9.84 11.32
CA GLY A 693 6.71 9.79 9.85
C GLY A 693 7.45 10.98 9.23
N TYR A 694 7.24 12.19 9.78
CA TYR A 694 8.00 13.38 9.40
C TYR A 694 9.49 13.27 9.76
N MET A 695 9.80 12.90 10.99
CA MET A 695 11.18 12.74 11.42
C MET A 695 11.90 11.65 10.62
N TRP A 696 11.20 10.59 10.22
CA TRP A 696 11.74 9.52 9.39
C TRP A 696 12.08 10.00 7.98
N MET A 697 11.22 10.82 7.37
CA MET A 697 11.50 11.47 6.08
C MET A 697 12.80 12.29 6.16
N TYR A 698 12.93 13.16 7.17
CA TYR A 698 14.16 13.92 7.38
C TYR A 698 15.37 13.03 7.68
N ALA A 699 15.17 11.91 8.38
CA ALA A 699 16.24 10.99 8.74
C ALA A 699 16.79 10.19 7.57
N SER A 700 16.01 9.98 6.51
CA SER A 700 16.30 8.89 5.53
C SER A 700 16.16 9.27 4.06
N ASP A 701 15.63 10.44 3.71
CA ASP A 701 15.57 10.93 2.31
C ASP A 701 16.93 11.46 1.83
N HIS A 702 17.99 10.68 2.03
CA HIS A 702 19.33 10.95 1.53
C HIS A 702 20.12 9.66 1.34
N SER A 703 21.17 9.71 0.52
CA SER A 703 21.91 8.52 0.08
C SER A 703 23.10 8.13 0.94
N TRP A 704 23.62 9.05 1.74
CA TRP A 704 24.82 8.87 2.57
C TRP A 704 24.56 8.24 3.94
N GLY A 705 23.33 7.77 4.21
CA GLY A 705 23.01 7.02 5.42
C GLY A 705 21.69 7.44 6.06
N ILE A 706 21.62 7.35 7.39
CA ILE A 706 20.49 7.80 8.20
C ILE A 706 20.99 8.88 9.16
N ASP A 707 20.32 10.04 9.15
CA ASP A 707 20.64 11.13 10.06
C ASP A 707 20.24 10.79 11.51
N VAL A 708 21.20 10.97 12.42
CA VAL A 708 21.06 10.54 13.82
C VAL A 708 20.12 11.44 14.61
N ALA A 709 20.13 12.75 14.36
CA ALA A 709 19.35 13.71 15.16
C ALA A 709 17.83 13.48 15.06
N PRO A 710 17.22 13.34 13.87
CA PRO A 710 15.79 13.00 13.76
C PRO A 710 15.48 11.61 14.35
N LEU A 711 16.41 10.65 14.24
CA LEU A 711 16.23 9.31 14.80
C LEU A 711 16.18 9.32 16.34
N ILE A 712 16.99 10.16 17.00
CA ILE A 712 16.91 10.38 18.45
C ILE A 712 15.53 10.93 18.83
N ILE A 713 14.99 11.88 18.06
CA ILE A 713 13.64 12.44 18.30
C ILE A 713 12.57 11.35 18.21
N ILE A 714 12.65 10.47 17.20
CA ILE A 714 11.72 9.33 17.06
C ILE A 714 11.79 8.44 18.30
N ILE A 715 12.99 8.08 18.77
CA ILE A 715 13.17 7.23 19.95
C ILE A 715 12.59 7.90 21.19
N CYS A 716 12.96 9.15 21.47
CA CYS A 716 12.46 9.89 22.64
C CYS A 716 10.94 10.06 22.61
N THR A 717 10.38 10.43 21.46
CA THR A 717 8.93 10.62 21.29
C THR A 717 8.20 9.31 21.50
N THR A 718 8.66 8.23 20.87
CA THR A 718 8.04 6.91 20.99
C THR A 718 8.10 6.38 22.42
N LEU A 719 9.18 6.64 23.17
CA LEU A 719 9.29 6.28 24.58
C LEU A 719 8.34 7.10 25.46
N ILE A 720 8.37 8.44 25.36
CA ILE A 720 7.56 9.33 26.22
C ILE A 720 6.07 9.12 25.95
N ARG A 721 5.65 9.19 24.69
CA ARG A 721 4.24 8.98 24.30
C ARG A 721 3.82 7.53 24.48
N GLY A 722 4.71 6.57 24.22
CA GLY A 722 4.47 5.15 24.49
C GLY A 722 4.13 4.88 25.96
N CYS A 723 4.85 5.50 26.90
CA CYS A 723 4.51 5.43 28.33
C CYS A 723 3.12 6.02 28.64
N CYS A 724 2.75 7.15 28.02
CA CYS A 724 1.43 7.77 28.21
C CYS A 724 0.29 6.90 27.64
N ILE A 725 0.53 6.27 26.48
CA ILE A 725 -0.41 5.32 25.85
C ILE A 725 -0.56 4.07 26.71
N LEU A 726 0.55 3.48 27.18
CA LEU A 726 0.54 2.31 28.07
C LEU A 726 -0.22 2.61 29.36
N LEU A 727 -0.02 3.80 29.94
CA LEU A 727 -0.76 4.24 31.13
C LEU A 727 -2.26 4.35 30.85
N GLY A 728 -2.64 4.94 29.72
CA GLY A 728 -4.04 5.00 29.27
C GLY A 728 -4.66 3.61 29.12
N ILE A 729 -3.95 2.66 28.49
CA ILE A 729 -4.41 1.27 28.34
C ILE A 729 -4.61 0.61 29.72
N ALA A 730 -3.69 0.83 30.66
CA ALA A 730 -3.78 0.29 32.03
C ALA A 730 -4.98 0.87 32.81
N ILE A 731 -5.20 2.19 32.75
CA ILE A 731 -6.36 2.86 33.37
C ILE A 731 -7.67 2.31 32.79
N ARG A 732 -7.74 2.17 31.46
CA ARG A 732 -8.91 1.61 30.79
C ARG A 732 -9.20 0.18 31.24
N ALA A 733 -8.17 -0.65 31.33
CA ALA A 733 -8.31 -2.04 31.79
C ALA A 733 -8.83 -2.09 33.23
N HIS A 734 -8.31 -1.24 34.12
CA HIS A 734 -8.77 -1.15 35.49
C HIS A 734 -10.25 -0.75 35.60
N LEU A 735 -10.68 0.28 34.86
CA LEU A 735 -12.08 0.70 34.82
C LEU A 735 -12.99 -0.41 34.31
N GLN A 736 -12.55 -1.16 33.31
CA GLN A 736 -13.32 -2.28 32.76
C GLN A 736 -13.49 -3.44 33.75
N ASP A 737 -12.48 -3.71 34.59
CA ASP A 737 -12.58 -4.71 35.65
C ASP A 737 -13.52 -4.26 36.79
N GLN A 738 -13.61 -2.95 37.09
CA GLN A 738 -14.57 -2.43 38.08
C GLN A 738 -16.04 -2.59 37.65
N ILE A 739 -16.32 -2.57 36.34
CA ILE A 739 -17.68 -2.63 35.77
C ILE A 739 -18.14 -4.08 35.54
N ARG A 740 -17.25 -5.06 35.73
CA ARG A 740 -17.57 -6.46 35.46
C ARG A 740 -18.62 -6.95 36.47
N PRO A 741 -19.80 -7.44 36.03
CA PRO A 741 -20.80 -7.97 36.95
C PRO A 741 -20.22 -9.19 37.65
N THR A 742 -20.07 -9.11 38.98
CA THR A 742 -19.51 -10.19 39.80
C THR A 742 -20.56 -11.25 40.14
N ARG A 743 -21.85 -10.94 39.96
CA ARG A 743 -22.98 -11.89 40.08
C ARG A 743 -23.84 -11.88 38.82
N THR A 744 -24.41 -13.04 38.50
CA THR A 744 -25.38 -13.22 37.40
C THR A 744 -26.62 -12.34 37.53
N ARG A 745 -26.95 -11.88 38.74
CA ARG A 745 -28.03 -10.94 39.03
C ARG A 745 -27.70 -9.48 38.66
N ASP A 746 -26.43 -9.09 38.67
CA ASP A 746 -26.00 -7.73 38.32
C ASP A 746 -26.02 -7.53 36.79
N ALA A 747 -25.89 -8.62 36.03
CA ALA A 747 -25.97 -8.58 34.58
C ALA A 747 -27.37 -8.21 34.08
N THR A 748 -28.44 -8.59 34.78
CA THR A 748 -29.82 -8.22 34.42
C THR A 748 -30.16 -6.77 34.77
N GLU A 749 -29.64 -6.25 35.88
CA GLU A 749 -29.88 -4.87 36.32
C GLU A 749 -29.15 -3.82 35.44
N ILE A 750 -27.99 -4.15 34.85
CA ILE A 750 -27.26 -3.24 33.94
C ILE A 750 -27.99 -3.06 32.60
N TYR A 751 -28.67 -4.10 32.09
CA TYR A 751 -29.50 -3.97 30.89
C TYR A 751 -30.76 -3.14 31.13
N GLU A 752 -31.29 -3.13 32.36
CA GLU A 752 -32.37 -2.23 32.77
C GLU A 752 -31.90 -0.77 32.86
N VAL A 753 -30.68 -0.49 33.34
CA VAL A 753 -30.19 0.91 33.44
C VAL A 753 -29.88 1.52 32.07
N ASP A 754 -29.32 0.76 31.12
CA ASP A 754 -29.07 1.23 29.75
C ASP A 754 -30.37 1.40 28.94
N THR A 755 -31.47 0.74 29.33
CA THR A 755 -32.81 0.95 28.73
C THR A 755 -33.58 2.09 29.40
N VAL A 756 -33.45 2.25 30.73
CA VAL A 756 -34.12 3.33 31.49
C VAL A 756 -33.57 4.72 31.16
N LEU A 757 -32.29 4.86 30.78
CA LEU A 757 -31.74 6.14 30.32
C LEU A 757 -32.20 6.55 28.90
N ALA A 758 -32.88 5.67 28.16
CA ALA A 758 -33.37 5.93 26.81
C ALA A 758 -34.90 6.04 26.71
N MET A 759 -35.65 5.80 27.80
CA MET A 759 -37.11 5.81 27.81
C MET A 759 -37.66 6.73 28.90
N ASP A 760 -37.65 8.03 28.65
CA ASP A 760 -38.71 8.92 29.16
C ASP A 760 -39.96 8.71 28.28
N ALA A 761 -40.65 7.60 28.47
CA ALA A 761 -42.02 7.40 28.03
C ALA A 761 -42.64 6.24 28.83
N GLU A 762 -43.72 6.57 29.54
CA GLU A 762 -44.64 5.63 30.18
C GLU A 762 -45.09 4.56 29.17
N ASP A 763 -44.52 3.37 29.22
CA ASP A 763 -45.08 2.19 28.55
C ASP A 763 -44.81 0.94 29.39
N ASP A 764 -45.69 0.70 30.36
CA ASP A 764 -45.75 -0.50 31.20
C ASP A 764 -46.29 -1.69 30.38
N SER A 765 -45.49 -2.21 29.46
CA SER A 765 -45.73 -3.52 28.86
C SER A 765 -44.55 -4.46 29.10
N PRO A 766 -44.78 -5.69 29.60
CA PRO A 766 -43.69 -6.62 29.89
C PRO A 766 -43.07 -7.11 28.58
N ILE A 767 -41.80 -6.76 28.36
CA ILE A 767 -40.98 -7.27 27.26
C ILE A 767 -40.67 -8.75 27.56
N ILE A 768 -41.32 -9.64 26.82
CA ILE A 768 -41.05 -11.08 26.83
C ILE A 768 -39.73 -11.32 26.08
N PHE A 769 -38.73 -11.86 26.78
CA PHE A 769 -37.52 -12.38 26.16
C PHE A 769 -37.84 -13.65 25.37
N ASP A 770 -37.81 -13.57 24.04
CA ASP A 770 -37.83 -14.75 23.17
C ASP A 770 -36.40 -15.32 23.06
N LEU A 771 -36.03 -16.11 24.05
CA LEU A 771 -34.87 -17.00 24.02
C LEU A 771 -35.25 -18.26 23.21
N ALA A 772 -34.57 -18.44 22.08
CA ALA A 772 -34.48 -19.66 21.28
C ALA A 772 -35.76 -20.17 20.58
N ARG A 773 -35.81 -19.99 19.25
CA ARG A 773 -36.27 -21.04 18.30
C ARG A 773 -35.91 -20.73 16.84
N ALA A 774 -35.31 -21.75 16.20
CA ALA A 774 -35.04 -21.99 14.78
C ALA A 774 -33.76 -21.37 14.18
#